data_AF-A0A0A1U4R1-F1
#
_entry.id   AF-A0A0A1U4R1-F1
#
_cell.length_a   1.000
_cell.length_b   1.000
_cell.length_c   1.000
_cell.angle_alpha   90.00
_cell.angle_beta   90.00
_cell.angle_gamma   90.00
#
_symmetry.space_group_name_H-M   'P 1'
#
loop_
_entity.id
_entity.type
_entity.pdbx_description
1 polymer ?
#
loop_
_entity_poly.entity_id
_entity_poly.type
_entity_poly.pdbx_seq_one_letter_code
_entity_poly.pdbx_strand_id
1 'polypeptide(L)'
;MTQQDEIITLLSQIISLVGGPTPQLTSLTKFYSNLSGSYDDMLNLLLEVPLQNLVCDTTPTLSLLLSPIFHFLLPFLTSQNEVPDLPKSIPVLSFLHRTDHTISPPQIVPSQRSKILEDVISLVNPTKRIEITADSLEDANEQISISALRQASKPYACHFLFYEHSENTGGLVNFEGVFESTPIKYDFPLKNRETVDFLAAITSGLSSCQTVNLGKIDLDSGTLGNFLGKCICNGFDSSDRTFLYKTLSLQNPRVDEAVLLGIIKRDSFSKSSETEQLIKIILNPSVQNPPDLSTQFLALIAYAFVYQNCPNKERDTYCLSKAFTRYPRGTQSTAGIFCGLVALGIFHFGGGFDVDQVEAMKRIMNGARYGKPLNIINCTEGTTSTFGWELESAENIENFQDVRFDNRRIPTLITVPAVCLSLGLGYFDTDNFDIAQIVELPRGLRDICAIRPDDIFARILCKNLIFFDKIEKSEAWIFANIPEELSHRKFSAFEMVNAKYFIIASACYVLALKYAGSFDSVLKSVFLKFIKKIQDSLFAAIRSANQNFTLNTPHFDRSLKIMCLSIALLFAGSCDKEIYEVFKRIYSVCDEYITFGSHAVMSTSIGLLFCGFGEFSLDSKSYNIPKLVLGFYPLFEPDISNEVIYPNLLKQVGLLCLEKRYFRCYNYSTKQYDTADVELVLSEQGQDEYKTETMKWSLPSLLPKLEFISKIKTTHNFLFNQLDIKENGGKVLCVKNSIFAKDVDMEDFEDELGSEDQDVLIVRKMASAVEKSSEWMMSKVRETQRNALETSILKLLVAGFKMFGDERMRLIAESVNLLL
;
A
#
# COMPACT_ATOMS: atom_id res chain seq x y z
N MET A 1 -19.49 -50.99 35.42
CA MET A 1 -18.56 -49.88 35.14
C MET A 1 -19.39 -48.63 35.07
N THR A 2 -19.04 -47.61 35.85
CA THR A 2 -19.65 -46.28 35.66
C THR A 2 -19.31 -45.79 34.25
N GLN A 3 -20.12 -44.92 33.65
CA GLN A 3 -19.85 -44.41 32.30
C GLN A 3 -18.49 -43.70 32.20
N GLN A 4 -17.97 -43.18 33.32
CA GLN A 4 -16.59 -42.69 33.46
C GLN A 4 -15.53 -43.80 33.36
N ASP A 5 -15.76 -44.97 33.97
CA ASP A 5 -14.84 -46.12 33.85
C ASP A 5 -14.71 -46.59 32.40
N GLU A 6 -15.79 -46.53 31.61
CA GLU A 6 -15.80 -46.93 30.20
C GLU A 6 -14.92 -45.99 29.35
N ILE A 7 -14.95 -44.69 29.64
CA ILE A 7 -14.10 -43.66 29.02
C ILE A 7 -12.63 -43.85 29.40
N ILE A 8 -12.35 -44.14 30.67
CA ILE A 8 -10.99 -44.43 31.17
C ILE A 8 -10.43 -45.69 30.49
N THR A 9 -11.26 -46.72 30.24
CA THR A 9 -10.82 -47.89 29.47
C THR A 9 -10.59 -47.62 27.99
N LEU A 10 -11.38 -46.76 27.36
CA LEU A 10 -11.17 -46.38 25.95
C LEU A 10 -9.90 -45.52 25.78
N LEU A 11 -9.66 -44.60 26.71
CA LEU A 11 -8.43 -43.80 26.74
C LEU A 11 -7.19 -44.68 26.98
N SER A 12 -7.25 -45.65 27.90
CA SER A 12 -6.13 -46.57 28.14
C SER A 12 -5.87 -47.49 26.94
N GLN A 13 -6.91 -47.92 26.21
CA GLN A 13 -6.77 -48.65 24.96
C GLN A 13 -6.11 -47.81 23.87
N ILE A 14 -6.51 -46.55 23.70
CA ILE A 14 -5.89 -45.62 22.74
C ILE A 14 -4.40 -45.41 23.08
N ILE A 15 -4.06 -45.21 24.35
CA ILE A 15 -2.66 -45.06 24.81
C ILE A 15 -1.85 -46.33 24.51
N SER A 16 -2.42 -47.52 24.76
CA SER A 16 -1.76 -48.80 24.49
C SER A 16 -1.51 -49.05 22.99
N LEU A 17 -2.40 -48.55 22.13
CA LEU A 17 -2.30 -48.69 20.67
C LEU A 17 -1.29 -47.71 20.05
N VAL A 18 -0.99 -46.60 20.73
CA VAL A 18 -0.03 -45.56 20.29
C VAL A 18 1.41 -45.87 20.77
N GLY A 19 1.58 -46.65 21.83
CA GLY A 19 2.90 -47.00 22.39
C GLY A 19 3.59 -48.18 21.69
N GLY A 20 4.58 -47.90 20.83
CA GLY A 20 5.55 -48.90 20.32
C GLY A 20 6.74 -49.13 21.27
N PRO A 21 7.55 -50.21 21.08
CA PRO A 21 8.55 -50.64 22.04
C PRO A 21 9.93 -50.00 21.79
N THR A 22 10.17 -48.77 22.25
CA THR A 22 11.51 -48.14 22.18
C THR A 22 11.82 -47.22 23.37
N PRO A 23 13.11 -46.96 23.68
CA PRO A 23 13.64 -46.71 25.03
C PRO A 23 13.40 -45.30 25.62
N GLN A 24 12.60 -44.44 24.99
CA GLN A 24 12.14 -43.17 25.58
C GLN A 24 11.12 -43.37 26.71
N LEU A 25 10.65 -44.61 26.90
CA LEU A 25 9.75 -44.99 27.98
C LEU A 25 10.33 -44.82 29.38
N THR A 26 11.65 -44.67 29.60
CA THR A 26 12.19 -44.53 30.99
C THR A 26 11.80 -43.21 31.64
N SER A 27 11.57 -42.15 30.88
CA SER A 27 11.08 -40.85 31.39
C SER A 27 9.57 -40.89 31.67
N LEU A 28 8.80 -41.50 30.76
CA LEU A 28 7.35 -41.68 30.93
C LEU A 28 7.02 -42.73 32.00
N THR A 29 7.72 -43.86 32.08
CA THR A 29 7.51 -44.85 33.16
C THR A 29 8.01 -44.35 34.52
N LYS A 30 9.04 -43.50 34.60
CA LYS A 30 9.37 -42.76 35.83
C LYS A 30 8.28 -41.74 36.21
N PHE A 31 7.71 -41.06 35.21
CA PHE A 31 6.58 -40.14 35.42
C PHE A 31 5.35 -40.90 35.95
N TYR A 32 5.02 -42.05 35.34
CA TYR A 32 3.90 -42.90 35.75
C TYR A 32 4.16 -43.70 37.04
N SER A 33 5.40 -44.04 37.40
CA SER A 33 5.73 -44.68 38.69
C SER A 33 5.67 -43.70 39.87
N ASN A 34 5.76 -42.39 39.60
CA ASN A 34 5.73 -41.31 40.60
C ASN A 34 4.33 -40.71 40.81
N LEU A 35 3.29 -41.25 40.16
CA LEU A 35 1.87 -40.87 40.35
C LEU A 35 1.33 -41.12 41.77
N SER A 36 2.15 -41.60 42.70
CA SER A 36 1.82 -41.76 44.13
C SER A 36 2.25 -40.58 45.01
N GLY A 37 2.85 -39.52 44.43
CA GLY A 37 3.34 -38.33 45.15
C GLY A 37 2.36 -37.15 45.27
N SER A 38 2.78 -36.09 45.97
CA SER A 38 2.02 -34.86 46.22
C SER A 38 1.78 -34.02 44.94
N TYR A 39 0.60 -33.37 44.87
CA TYR A 39 0.05 -32.63 43.72
C TYR A 39 0.98 -31.56 43.13
N ASP A 40 1.68 -30.79 43.98
CA ASP A 40 2.54 -29.68 43.54
C ASP A 40 3.88 -30.17 42.92
N ASP A 41 4.38 -31.32 43.36
CA ASP A 41 5.59 -31.94 42.77
C ASP A 41 5.29 -32.49 41.37
N MET A 42 4.04 -32.93 41.13
CA MET A 42 3.58 -33.47 39.83
C MET A 42 3.42 -32.39 38.75
N LEU A 43 2.99 -31.19 39.12
CA LEU A 43 2.82 -30.03 38.22
C LEU A 43 4.16 -29.43 37.80
N ASN A 44 5.11 -29.34 38.74
CA ASN A 44 6.45 -28.79 38.47
C ASN A 44 7.29 -29.70 37.57
N LEU A 45 7.18 -31.02 37.72
CA LEU A 45 7.87 -31.99 36.85
C LEU A 45 7.33 -31.99 35.40
N LEU A 46 6.06 -31.64 35.19
CA LEU A 46 5.40 -31.60 33.88
C LEU A 46 5.79 -30.38 33.05
N LEU A 47 6.04 -29.24 33.71
CA LEU A 47 6.54 -28.02 33.07
C LEU A 47 8.00 -28.16 32.60
N GLU A 48 8.76 -29.08 33.20
CA GLU A 48 10.18 -29.31 32.88
C GLU A 48 10.42 -30.31 31.73
N VAL A 49 9.39 -30.99 31.20
CA VAL A 49 9.58 -31.95 30.08
C VAL A 49 9.63 -31.20 28.74
N PRO A 50 10.76 -31.23 28.00
CA PRO A 50 10.86 -30.55 26.71
C PRO A 50 9.93 -31.19 25.68
N LEU A 51 9.19 -30.37 24.94
CA LEU A 51 8.24 -30.74 23.87
C LEU A 51 8.76 -31.78 22.86
N GLN A 52 10.08 -31.84 22.68
CA GLN A 52 10.75 -32.74 21.73
C GLN A 52 10.77 -34.20 22.19
N ASN A 53 10.50 -34.47 23.47
CA ASN A 53 10.56 -35.83 24.05
C ASN A 53 9.19 -36.53 24.13
N LEU A 54 8.11 -35.87 23.73
CA LEU A 54 6.75 -36.44 23.61
C LEU A 54 6.46 -37.00 22.20
N VAL A 55 7.47 -37.06 21.35
CA VAL A 55 7.37 -37.54 19.97
C VAL A 55 7.40 -39.07 19.97
N CYS A 56 6.22 -39.70 19.96
CA CYS A 56 6.11 -41.09 19.51
C CYS A 56 6.36 -41.12 18.01
N ASP A 57 7.19 -42.06 17.53
CA ASP A 57 7.41 -42.36 16.10
C ASP A 57 6.13 -42.95 15.46
N THR A 58 5.10 -42.12 15.35
CA THR A 58 3.93 -42.30 14.49
C THR A 58 3.87 -41.10 13.54
N THR A 59 3.10 -41.20 12.46
CA THR A 59 3.04 -40.17 11.41
C THR A 59 2.90 -38.76 12.01
N PRO A 60 3.62 -37.75 11.48
CA PRO A 60 3.75 -36.42 12.12
C PRO A 60 2.40 -35.75 12.40
N THR A 61 1.38 -36.04 11.57
CA THR A 61 0.00 -35.60 11.76
C THR A 61 -0.66 -36.12 13.03
N LEU A 62 -0.46 -37.39 13.41
CA LEU A 62 -1.03 -37.99 14.62
C LEU A 62 -0.36 -37.46 15.90
N SER A 63 0.95 -37.19 15.86
CA SER A 63 1.69 -36.59 16.99
C SER A 63 1.25 -35.15 17.28
N LEU A 64 0.95 -34.37 16.22
CA LEU A 64 0.40 -33.01 16.30
C LEU A 64 -1.07 -32.99 16.77
N LEU A 65 -1.78 -34.11 16.61
CA LEU A 65 -3.20 -34.26 16.95
C LEU A 65 -3.44 -34.73 18.39
N LEU A 66 -2.61 -35.64 18.90
CA LEU A 66 -2.79 -36.21 20.24
C LEU A 66 -2.24 -35.30 21.35
N SER A 67 -1.20 -34.51 21.08
CA SER A 67 -0.59 -33.61 22.07
C SER A 67 -1.56 -32.55 22.64
N PRO A 68 -2.39 -31.85 21.84
CA PRO A 68 -3.39 -30.93 22.36
C PRO A 68 -4.47 -31.65 23.15
N ILE A 69 -4.93 -32.81 22.67
CA ILE A 69 -5.98 -33.63 23.31
C ILE A 69 -5.54 -34.09 24.70
N PHE A 70 -4.30 -34.56 24.86
CA PHE A 70 -3.76 -34.95 26.17
C PHE A 70 -3.46 -33.77 27.09
N HIS A 71 -3.01 -32.63 26.56
CA HIS A 71 -2.84 -31.40 27.36
C HIS A 71 -4.17 -30.79 27.80
N PHE A 72 -5.22 -30.90 26.99
CA PHE A 72 -6.55 -30.37 27.31
C PHE A 72 -7.38 -31.29 28.19
N LEU A 73 -7.32 -32.62 28.00
CA LEU A 73 -8.24 -33.55 28.68
C LEU A 73 -7.78 -33.95 30.10
N LEU A 74 -6.47 -34.06 30.35
CA LEU A 74 -5.95 -34.62 31.61
C LEU A 74 -6.30 -33.78 32.86
N PRO A 75 -6.28 -32.43 32.82
CA PRO A 75 -6.72 -31.59 33.95
C PRO A 75 -8.25 -31.62 34.19
N PHE A 76 -9.03 -31.81 33.13
CA PHE A 76 -10.50 -31.84 33.20
C PHE A 76 -11.06 -33.17 33.69
N LEU A 77 -10.32 -34.27 33.52
CA LEU A 77 -10.68 -35.61 33.99
C LEU A 77 -10.27 -35.87 35.45
N THR A 78 -9.40 -35.05 36.04
CA THR A 78 -8.79 -35.29 37.37
C THR A 78 -9.17 -34.28 38.45
N SER A 79 -9.83 -33.16 38.10
CA SER A 79 -10.30 -32.17 39.06
C SER A 79 -11.73 -32.46 39.51
N GLN A 80 -11.93 -32.73 40.81
CA GLN A 80 -13.25 -33.09 41.31
C GLN A 80 -14.18 -31.90 41.59
N ASN A 81 -13.74 -30.65 41.79
CA ASN A 81 -14.66 -29.66 42.39
C ASN A 81 -14.61 -28.17 41.99
N GLU A 82 -13.74 -27.66 41.12
CA GLU A 82 -13.84 -26.23 40.72
C GLU A 82 -13.51 -26.02 39.23
N VAL A 83 -14.26 -25.12 38.58
CA VAL A 83 -13.97 -24.63 37.22
C VAL A 83 -12.78 -23.68 37.33
N PRO A 84 -11.60 -24.00 36.78
CA PRO A 84 -10.44 -23.14 36.91
C PRO A 84 -10.54 -21.96 35.95
N ASP A 85 -10.26 -20.75 36.43
CA ASP A 85 -10.02 -19.57 35.60
C ASP A 85 -8.87 -19.88 34.62
N LEU A 86 -9.17 -19.89 33.32
CA LEU A 86 -8.18 -20.16 32.27
C LEU A 86 -7.12 -19.05 32.25
N PRO A 87 -5.83 -19.36 32.48
CA PRO A 87 -4.77 -18.47 32.05
C PRO A 87 -4.74 -18.49 30.52
N LYS A 88 -4.63 -17.30 29.93
CA LYS A 88 -4.49 -17.01 28.49
C LYS A 88 -3.29 -17.78 27.88
N SER A 89 -3.41 -19.08 27.66
CA SER A 89 -2.35 -19.87 27.07
C SER A 89 -2.40 -19.74 25.55
N ILE A 90 -1.23 -19.41 24.99
CA ILE A 90 -0.88 -19.23 23.58
C ILE A 90 -1.46 -20.32 22.64
N PRO A 91 -1.64 -21.60 23.04
CA PRO A 91 -2.19 -22.62 22.15
C PRO A 91 -3.65 -22.39 21.74
N VAL A 92 -4.52 -21.90 22.64
CA VAL A 92 -5.95 -21.64 22.33
C VAL A 92 -6.08 -20.49 21.33
N LEU A 93 -5.28 -19.44 21.52
CA LEU A 93 -5.16 -18.33 20.58
C LEU A 93 -4.58 -18.79 19.24
N SER A 94 -3.60 -19.70 19.24
CA SER A 94 -3.03 -20.26 18.01
C SER A 94 -4.00 -21.16 17.23
N PHE A 95 -4.91 -21.84 17.93
CA PHE A 95 -5.93 -22.69 17.33
C PHE A 95 -7.08 -21.86 16.74
N LEU A 96 -7.55 -20.84 17.48
CA LEU A 96 -8.53 -19.86 16.97
C LEU A 96 -7.97 -19.07 15.78
N HIS A 97 -6.69 -18.67 15.83
CA HIS A 97 -6.02 -18.04 14.69
C HIS A 97 -5.92 -18.96 13.46
N ARG A 98 -5.80 -20.28 13.64
CA ARG A 98 -5.81 -21.22 12.52
C ARG A 98 -7.20 -21.39 11.91
N THR A 99 -8.28 -21.32 12.69
CA THR A 99 -9.65 -21.35 12.15
C THR A 99 -10.02 -20.06 11.42
N ASP A 100 -9.49 -18.91 11.86
CA ASP A 100 -9.73 -17.61 11.22
C ASP A 100 -9.16 -17.53 9.79
N HIS A 101 -8.14 -18.32 9.47
CA HIS A 101 -7.56 -18.40 8.12
C HIS A 101 -8.33 -19.30 7.13
N THR A 102 -9.30 -20.09 7.61
CA THR A 102 -9.99 -21.10 6.76
C THR A 102 -11.29 -20.63 6.13
N ILE A 103 -11.84 -19.49 6.56
CA ILE A 103 -13.04 -18.91 5.96
C ILE A 103 -12.61 -17.68 5.19
N SER A 104 -12.50 -17.79 3.86
CA SER A 104 -12.43 -16.61 2.99
C SER A 104 -13.69 -15.78 3.23
N PRO A 105 -13.58 -14.54 3.76
CA PRO A 105 -14.77 -13.78 4.06
C PRO A 105 -15.50 -13.37 2.78
N PRO A 106 -16.83 -13.45 2.72
CA PRO A 106 -17.57 -12.84 1.62
C PRO A 106 -17.33 -11.32 1.64
N GLN A 107 -16.97 -10.76 0.48
CA GLN A 107 -16.83 -9.33 0.30
C GLN A 107 -18.21 -8.67 0.43
N ILE A 108 -18.40 -7.80 1.42
CA ILE A 108 -19.61 -6.97 1.54
C ILE A 108 -19.15 -5.51 1.57
N VAL A 109 -19.51 -4.78 0.51
CA VAL A 109 -19.34 -3.34 0.40
C VAL A 109 -20.55 -2.66 1.08
N PRO A 110 -20.37 -1.65 1.95
CA PRO A 110 -21.48 -0.90 2.55
C PRO A 110 -22.42 -0.28 1.50
N SER A 111 -23.74 -0.38 1.73
CA SER A 111 -24.80 -0.04 0.76
C SER A 111 -24.87 1.43 0.30
N GLN A 112 -24.38 2.40 1.07
CA GLN A 112 -24.28 3.80 0.62
C GLN A 112 -23.01 4.06 -0.20
N ARG A 113 -21.95 3.27 0.00
CA ARG A 113 -20.73 3.36 -0.80
C ARG A 113 -20.98 2.87 -2.22
N SER A 114 -21.94 1.96 -2.43
CA SER A 114 -22.18 1.35 -3.75
C SER A 114 -22.51 2.37 -4.85
N LYS A 115 -23.40 3.36 -4.63
CA LYS A 115 -23.81 4.28 -5.72
C LYS A 115 -22.71 5.22 -6.19
N ILE A 116 -21.97 5.82 -5.26
CA ILE A 116 -20.85 6.71 -5.62
C ILE A 116 -19.76 5.87 -6.28
N LEU A 117 -19.50 4.68 -5.73
CA LEU A 117 -18.50 3.78 -6.26
C LEU A 117 -18.84 3.28 -7.67
N GLU A 118 -20.09 2.93 -7.94
CA GLU A 118 -20.57 2.58 -9.29
C GLU A 118 -20.34 3.73 -10.28
N ASP A 119 -20.61 4.97 -9.88
CA ASP A 119 -20.34 6.15 -10.69
C ASP A 119 -18.84 6.37 -10.93
N VAL A 120 -17.99 6.17 -9.90
CA VAL A 120 -16.52 6.25 -10.03
C VAL A 120 -15.98 5.18 -10.96
N ILE A 121 -16.42 3.92 -10.79
CA ILE A 121 -16.04 2.79 -11.65
C ILE A 121 -16.43 3.13 -13.09
N SER A 122 -17.65 3.63 -13.32
CA SER A 122 -18.11 4.05 -14.65
C SER A 122 -17.27 5.18 -15.26
N LEU A 123 -16.93 6.21 -14.45
CA LEU A 123 -16.14 7.36 -14.88
C LEU A 123 -14.72 6.95 -15.30
N VAL A 124 -14.11 6.06 -14.52
CA VAL A 124 -12.71 5.63 -14.65
C VAL A 124 -12.57 4.41 -15.57
N ASN A 125 -13.66 3.75 -15.99
CA ASN A 125 -13.59 2.55 -16.80
C ASN A 125 -12.84 2.79 -18.14
N PRO A 126 -11.68 2.14 -18.37
CA PRO A 126 -10.91 2.30 -19.60
C PRO A 126 -11.47 1.52 -20.79
N THR A 127 -12.38 0.57 -20.56
CA THR A 127 -13.02 -0.25 -21.62
C THR A 127 -14.26 0.41 -22.22
N LYS A 128 -14.84 1.39 -21.51
CA LYS A 128 -16.00 2.17 -21.96
C LYS A 128 -15.62 3.00 -23.19
N ARG A 129 -16.48 2.99 -24.21
CA ARG A 129 -16.36 3.85 -25.39
C ARG A 129 -16.38 5.33 -25.03
N ILE A 130 -15.69 6.13 -25.83
CA ILE A 130 -15.64 7.58 -25.67
C ILE A 130 -16.99 8.17 -26.10
N GLU A 131 -17.60 8.96 -25.21
CA GLU A 131 -18.82 9.70 -25.50
C GLU A 131 -18.46 10.91 -26.37
N ILE A 132 -19.05 10.99 -27.57
CA ILE A 132 -18.85 12.07 -28.55
C ILE A 132 -20.14 12.88 -28.63
N THR A 133 -20.01 14.18 -28.49
CA THR A 133 -21.08 15.18 -28.56
C THR A 133 -20.62 16.26 -29.52
N ALA A 134 -20.65 15.93 -30.81
CA ALA A 134 -20.21 16.80 -31.89
C ALA A 134 -21.39 17.06 -32.83
N ASP A 135 -21.35 18.20 -33.54
CA ASP A 135 -22.36 18.56 -34.54
C ASP A 135 -21.95 18.10 -35.96
N SER A 136 -20.65 17.89 -36.19
CA SER A 136 -20.08 17.44 -37.45
C SER A 136 -19.08 16.28 -37.24
N LEU A 137 -18.80 15.54 -38.32
CA LEU A 137 -17.79 14.48 -38.30
C LEU A 137 -16.37 15.04 -38.07
N GLU A 138 -16.08 16.25 -38.53
CA GLU A 138 -14.79 16.91 -38.31
C GLU A 138 -14.61 17.22 -36.81
N ASP A 139 -15.62 17.84 -36.18
CA ASP A 139 -15.62 18.12 -34.74
C ASP A 139 -15.57 16.82 -33.92
N ALA A 140 -16.22 15.74 -34.39
CA ALA A 140 -16.18 14.44 -33.75
C ALA A 140 -14.76 13.83 -33.76
N ASN A 141 -14.02 13.99 -34.86
CA ASN A 141 -12.63 13.55 -34.99
C ASN A 141 -11.67 14.39 -34.13
N GLU A 142 -11.93 15.68 -33.98
CA GLU A 142 -11.17 16.52 -33.06
C GLU A 142 -11.45 16.11 -31.60
N GLN A 143 -12.72 15.99 -31.23
CA GLN A 143 -13.13 15.63 -29.88
C GLN A 143 -12.60 14.26 -29.44
N ILE A 144 -12.57 13.26 -30.33
CA ILE A 144 -12.02 11.94 -30.01
C ILE A 144 -10.51 12.02 -29.76
N SER A 145 -9.78 12.84 -30.52
CA SER A 145 -8.33 12.99 -30.36
C SER A 145 -7.96 13.61 -29.00
N ILE A 146 -8.69 14.66 -28.59
CA ILE A 146 -8.50 15.31 -27.29
C ILE A 146 -8.91 14.35 -26.16
N SER A 147 -10.04 13.67 -26.32
CA SER A 147 -10.57 12.73 -25.32
C SER A 147 -9.74 11.44 -25.18
N ALA A 148 -8.96 11.08 -26.20
CA ALA A 148 -8.11 9.89 -26.18
C ALA A 148 -7.01 9.99 -25.12
N LEU A 149 -6.43 11.18 -24.89
CA LEU A 149 -5.45 11.40 -23.83
C LEU A 149 -6.05 11.18 -22.44
N ARG A 150 -7.29 11.67 -22.22
CA ARG A 150 -8.03 11.39 -20.98
C ARG A 150 -8.28 9.89 -20.82
N GLN A 151 -8.74 9.22 -21.87
CA GLN A 151 -8.99 7.78 -21.85
C GLN A 151 -7.72 6.98 -21.53
N ALA A 152 -6.58 7.37 -22.10
CA ALA A 152 -5.28 6.75 -21.84
C ALA A 152 -4.78 6.95 -20.40
N SER A 153 -5.27 7.98 -19.70
CA SER A 153 -4.89 8.28 -18.30
C SER A 153 -5.65 7.44 -17.26
N LYS A 154 -6.80 6.87 -17.62
CA LYS A 154 -7.69 6.11 -16.72
C LYS A 154 -7.02 4.96 -15.94
N PRO A 155 -6.06 4.20 -16.51
CA PRO A 155 -5.34 3.17 -15.77
C PRO A 155 -4.73 3.65 -14.45
N TYR A 156 -4.24 4.90 -14.37
CA TYR A 156 -3.67 5.43 -13.12
C TYR A 156 -4.67 5.49 -11.97
N ALA A 157 -5.93 5.81 -12.22
CA ALA A 157 -6.98 5.74 -11.20
C ALA A 157 -7.27 4.29 -10.81
N CYS A 158 -7.32 3.39 -11.81
CA CYS A 158 -7.56 1.96 -11.58
C CYS A 158 -6.49 1.33 -10.68
N HIS A 159 -5.23 1.73 -10.81
CA HIS A 159 -4.12 1.21 -9.97
C HIS A 159 -4.40 1.36 -8.48
N PHE A 160 -4.94 2.50 -8.05
CA PHE A 160 -5.31 2.73 -6.66
C PHE A 160 -6.67 2.14 -6.32
N LEU A 161 -7.66 2.26 -7.21
CA LEU A 161 -9.03 1.79 -6.95
C LEU A 161 -9.10 0.27 -6.71
N PHE A 162 -8.43 -0.51 -7.56
CA PHE A 162 -8.46 -1.98 -7.52
C PHE A 162 -7.26 -2.61 -6.79
N TYR A 163 -6.48 -1.80 -6.05
CA TYR A 163 -5.35 -2.30 -5.26
C TYR A 163 -5.80 -3.38 -4.27
N GLU A 164 -5.25 -4.60 -4.38
CA GLU A 164 -5.60 -5.80 -3.59
C GLU A 164 -7.09 -6.22 -3.65
N HIS A 165 -7.82 -5.80 -4.68
CA HIS A 165 -9.23 -6.14 -4.86
C HIS A 165 -9.50 -6.93 -6.14
N SER A 166 -10.15 -8.09 -5.99
CA SER A 166 -10.43 -9.06 -7.05
C SER A 166 -11.46 -8.64 -8.10
N GLU A 167 -12.18 -7.53 -7.91
CA GLU A 167 -13.23 -7.04 -8.80
C GLU A 167 -12.65 -6.36 -10.05
N ASN A 168 -11.78 -7.01 -10.83
CA ASN A 168 -11.13 -6.31 -11.94
C ASN A 168 -11.50 -6.84 -13.32
N THR A 169 -12.02 -5.92 -14.14
CA THR A 169 -12.10 -6.06 -15.60
C THR A 169 -10.77 -5.60 -16.21
N GLY A 170 -9.76 -6.48 -16.20
CA GLY A 170 -8.47 -6.26 -16.87
C GLY A 170 -8.58 -6.24 -18.40
N GLY A 171 -9.39 -5.32 -18.93
CA GLY A 171 -9.65 -5.17 -20.36
C GLY A 171 -8.72 -4.15 -21.03
N LEU A 172 -8.49 -4.35 -22.33
CA LEU A 172 -7.77 -3.40 -23.17
C LEU A 172 -8.46 -2.03 -23.19
N VAL A 173 -7.67 -0.96 -23.24
CA VAL A 173 -8.21 0.40 -23.29
C VAL A 173 -8.89 0.63 -24.63
N ASN A 174 -10.13 1.11 -24.57
CA ASN A 174 -10.96 1.35 -25.74
C ASN A 174 -10.85 2.81 -26.18
N PHE A 175 -10.38 3.04 -27.42
CA PHE A 175 -10.29 4.36 -28.05
C PHE A 175 -11.31 4.54 -29.19
N GLU A 176 -12.40 3.77 -29.15
CA GLU A 176 -13.52 3.94 -30.05
C GLU A 176 -14.57 4.87 -29.43
N GLY A 177 -15.04 5.83 -30.22
CA GLY A 177 -16.25 6.61 -29.95
C GLY A 177 -17.36 6.29 -30.95
N VAL A 178 -18.56 6.82 -30.71
CA VAL A 178 -19.71 6.65 -31.61
C VAL A 178 -20.29 8.01 -31.94
N PHE A 179 -20.40 8.32 -33.23
CA PHE A 179 -21.06 9.51 -33.75
C PHE A 179 -22.21 9.09 -34.67
N GLU A 180 -23.46 9.43 -34.35
CA GLU A 180 -24.65 9.09 -35.16
C GLU A 180 -24.72 7.61 -35.60
N SER A 181 -24.27 6.68 -34.75
CA SER A 181 -24.13 5.22 -35.01
C SER A 181 -22.93 4.77 -35.84
N THR A 182 -22.07 5.69 -36.29
CA THR A 182 -20.77 5.36 -36.90
C THR A 182 -19.67 5.26 -35.83
N PRO A 183 -18.89 4.16 -35.81
CA PRO A 183 -17.75 4.07 -34.90
C PRO A 183 -16.57 4.90 -35.43
N ILE A 184 -16.06 5.80 -34.60
CA ILE A 184 -14.85 6.57 -34.87
C ILE A 184 -13.75 5.97 -34.01
N LYS A 185 -12.63 5.59 -34.61
CA LYS A 185 -11.48 5.04 -33.88
C LYS A 185 -10.35 6.05 -33.85
N TYR A 186 -9.71 6.18 -32.69
CA TYR A 186 -8.46 6.90 -32.57
C TYR A 186 -7.30 5.91 -32.41
N ASP A 187 -6.39 5.90 -33.39
CA ASP A 187 -5.24 5.01 -33.40
C ASP A 187 -3.99 5.74 -32.90
N PHE A 188 -3.51 5.33 -31.73
CA PHE A 188 -2.22 5.81 -31.21
C PHE A 188 -1.04 5.22 -32.01
N PRO A 189 0.11 5.91 -32.05
CA PRO A 189 1.37 5.29 -32.42
C PRO A 189 1.62 4.02 -31.60
N LEU A 190 2.18 2.98 -32.23
CA LEU A 190 2.37 1.66 -31.62
C LEU A 190 2.99 1.73 -30.21
N LYS A 191 4.03 2.55 -30.03
CA LYS A 191 4.71 2.76 -28.74
C LYS A 191 3.78 3.29 -27.65
N ASN A 192 2.92 4.27 -27.98
CA ASN A 192 1.96 4.83 -27.03
C ASN A 192 0.89 3.80 -26.69
N ARG A 193 0.41 3.05 -27.69
CA ARG A 193 -0.55 1.96 -27.49
C ARG A 193 0.00 0.87 -26.54
N GLU A 194 1.21 0.39 -26.78
CA GLU A 194 1.88 -0.59 -25.92
C GLU A 194 2.05 -0.11 -24.48
N THR A 195 2.36 1.18 -24.30
CA THR A 195 2.52 1.79 -22.98
C THR A 195 1.18 1.85 -22.23
N VAL A 196 0.10 2.24 -22.92
CA VAL A 196 -1.24 2.26 -22.34
C VAL A 196 -1.71 0.85 -21.98
N ASP A 197 -1.53 -0.13 -22.88
CA ASP A 197 -1.94 -1.51 -22.63
C ASP A 197 -1.14 -2.12 -21.47
N PHE A 198 0.15 -1.81 -21.37
CA PHE A 198 0.97 -2.16 -20.22
C PHE A 198 0.44 -1.54 -18.92
N LEU A 199 0.15 -0.24 -18.91
CA LEU A 199 -0.42 0.44 -17.74
C LEU A 199 -1.78 -0.15 -17.34
N ALA A 200 -2.66 -0.44 -18.29
CA ALA A 200 -3.95 -1.07 -18.01
C ALA A 200 -3.77 -2.45 -17.36
N ALA A 201 -2.82 -3.23 -17.85
CA ALA A 201 -2.56 -4.57 -17.35
C ALA A 201 -1.94 -4.60 -15.93
N ILE A 202 -1.24 -3.56 -15.49
CA ILE A 202 -0.78 -3.40 -14.09
C ILE A 202 -1.95 -3.57 -13.11
N THR A 203 -3.10 -2.98 -13.44
CA THR A 203 -4.31 -3.08 -12.62
C THR A 203 -4.69 -4.55 -12.35
N SER A 204 -4.60 -5.41 -13.38
CA SER A 204 -4.95 -6.83 -13.25
C SER A 204 -4.01 -7.58 -12.30
N GLY A 205 -2.74 -7.19 -12.26
CA GLY A 205 -1.77 -7.73 -11.32
C GLY A 205 -2.05 -7.26 -9.90
N LEU A 206 -2.32 -5.96 -9.73
CA LEU A 206 -2.62 -5.34 -8.42
C LEU A 206 -3.91 -5.91 -7.79
N SER A 207 -4.87 -6.34 -8.60
CA SER A 207 -6.11 -6.96 -8.11
C SER A 207 -5.97 -8.39 -7.58
N SER A 208 -4.83 -9.04 -7.84
CA SER A 208 -4.66 -10.48 -7.54
C SER A 208 -3.78 -10.72 -6.30
N CYS A 209 -4.34 -11.29 -5.24
CA CYS A 209 -3.58 -11.75 -4.06
C CYS A 209 -2.82 -13.06 -4.30
N GLN A 210 -2.69 -13.51 -5.55
CA GLN A 210 -2.00 -14.76 -5.87
C GLN A 210 -0.48 -14.56 -5.90
N THR A 211 0.26 -15.51 -5.32
CA THR A 211 1.71 -15.56 -5.44
C THR A 211 2.14 -15.61 -6.90
N VAL A 212 3.28 -15.00 -7.21
CA VAL A 212 3.78 -14.90 -8.57
C VAL A 212 4.14 -16.30 -9.07
N ASN A 213 3.39 -16.84 -10.03
CA ASN A 213 3.72 -18.10 -10.70
C ASN A 213 4.67 -17.84 -11.88
N LEU A 214 5.85 -18.43 -11.83
CA LEU A 214 7.04 -17.95 -12.55
C LEU A 214 7.50 -18.84 -13.71
N GLY A 215 6.72 -19.87 -14.05
CA GLY A 215 7.14 -20.89 -15.01
C GLY A 215 7.37 -20.36 -16.43
N LYS A 216 6.62 -19.32 -16.86
CA LYS A 216 6.77 -18.68 -18.17
C LYS A 216 6.10 -17.31 -18.18
N ILE A 217 6.88 -16.24 -18.31
CA ILE A 217 6.37 -14.88 -18.52
C ILE A 217 6.47 -14.62 -20.02
N ASP A 218 5.33 -14.47 -20.69
CA ASP A 218 5.32 -14.01 -22.07
C ASP A 218 5.76 -12.54 -22.12
N LEU A 219 6.33 -12.09 -23.23
CA LEU A 219 6.94 -10.75 -23.34
C LEU A 219 5.97 -9.69 -23.90
N ASP A 220 4.66 -9.97 -23.94
CA ASP A 220 3.65 -9.02 -24.36
C ASP A 220 3.36 -7.98 -23.26
N SER A 221 2.90 -6.78 -23.65
CA SER A 221 2.62 -5.68 -22.72
C SER A 221 1.61 -6.06 -21.64
N GLY A 222 0.65 -6.93 -21.96
CA GLY A 222 -0.39 -7.38 -21.05
C GLY A 222 0.17 -8.25 -19.91
N THR A 223 0.90 -9.31 -20.25
CA THR A 223 1.49 -10.19 -19.23
C THR A 223 2.55 -9.48 -18.40
N LEU A 224 3.37 -8.62 -19.00
CA LEU A 224 4.38 -7.82 -18.30
C LEU A 224 3.76 -6.83 -17.31
N GLY A 225 2.68 -6.15 -17.70
CA GLY A 225 1.97 -5.24 -16.79
C GLY A 225 1.39 -5.99 -15.59
N ASN A 226 0.71 -7.12 -15.84
CA ASN A 226 0.19 -7.98 -14.78
C ASN A 226 1.30 -8.46 -13.83
N PHE A 227 2.43 -8.90 -14.37
CA PHE A 227 3.59 -9.30 -13.58
C PHE A 227 4.09 -8.16 -12.67
N LEU A 228 4.21 -6.94 -13.20
CA LEU A 228 4.60 -5.76 -12.42
C LEU A 228 3.60 -5.46 -11.29
N GLY A 229 2.30 -5.51 -11.57
CA GLY A 229 1.28 -5.33 -10.54
C GLY A 229 1.40 -6.34 -9.39
N LYS A 230 1.66 -7.62 -9.70
CA LYS A 230 1.86 -8.66 -8.67
C LYS A 230 3.13 -8.41 -7.83
N CYS A 231 4.21 -7.94 -8.45
CA CYS A 231 5.45 -7.60 -7.75
C CYS A 231 5.24 -6.48 -6.73
N ILE A 232 4.37 -5.51 -7.04
CA ILE A 232 4.04 -4.38 -6.16
C ILE A 232 3.19 -4.82 -4.96
N CYS A 233 2.16 -5.66 -5.18
CA CYS A 233 1.23 -6.08 -4.12
C CYS A 233 1.85 -7.05 -3.11
N ASN A 234 2.38 -8.18 -3.58
CA ASN A 234 2.72 -9.28 -2.67
C ASN A 234 4.17 -9.24 -2.16
N GLY A 235 5.04 -8.45 -2.80
CA GLY A 235 6.48 -8.57 -2.59
C GLY A 235 6.97 -9.98 -2.94
N PHE A 236 8.28 -10.20 -2.94
CA PHE A 236 8.84 -11.53 -3.22
C PHE A 236 8.99 -12.34 -1.94
N ASP A 237 8.58 -13.61 -1.95
CA ASP A 237 8.78 -14.52 -0.81
C ASP A 237 10.27 -14.69 -0.50
N SER A 238 10.62 -14.66 0.80
CA SER A 238 12.00 -14.68 1.30
C SER A 238 12.80 -15.94 0.96
N SER A 239 12.14 -17.02 0.54
CA SER A 239 12.76 -18.30 0.23
C SER A 239 13.45 -18.35 -1.14
N ASP A 240 13.10 -17.47 -2.08
CA ASP A 240 13.49 -17.65 -3.48
C ASP A 240 14.63 -16.71 -3.90
N ARG A 241 15.83 -16.91 -3.32
CA ARG A 241 17.06 -16.30 -3.86
C ARG A 241 17.27 -16.67 -5.33
N THR A 242 16.96 -17.91 -5.70
CA THR A 242 17.01 -18.39 -7.08
C THR A 242 16.03 -17.68 -8.00
N PHE A 243 14.94 -17.11 -7.49
CA PHE A 243 13.95 -16.40 -8.28
C PHE A 243 14.50 -15.07 -8.80
N LEU A 244 15.06 -14.21 -7.94
CA LEU A 244 15.60 -12.91 -8.35
C LEU A 244 16.67 -13.06 -9.46
N TYR A 245 17.58 -14.02 -9.31
CA TYR A 245 18.62 -14.29 -10.32
C TYR A 245 18.09 -14.98 -11.59
N LYS A 246 16.98 -15.74 -11.53
CA LYS A 246 16.36 -16.35 -12.71
C LYS A 246 15.53 -15.37 -13.52
N THR A 247 14.95 -14.37 -12.87
CA THR A 247 13.96 -13.46 -13.47
C THR A 247 14.57 -12.15 -13.95
N LEU A 248 15.68 -11.68 -13.34
CA LEU A 248 16.50 -10.61 -13.91
C LEU A 248 17.15 -11.11 -15.20
N SER A 249 16.50 -10.82 -16.32
CA SER A 249 16.95 -11.27 -17.64
C SER A 249 18.07 -10.39 -18.18
N LEU A 250 18.14 -9.12 -17.72
CA LEU A 250 18.97 -8.04 -18.29
C LEU A 250 18.72 -7.80 -19.79
N GLN A 251 17.68 -8.43 -20.36
CA GLN A 251 17.32 -8.39 -21.77
C GLN A 251 16.04 -7.60 -22.01
N ASN A 252 15.08 -7.65 -21.07
CA ASN A 252 13.83 -6.90 -21.17
C ASN A 252 13.71 -5.88 -20.03
N PRO A 253 13.75 -4.57 -20.35
CA PRO A 253 13.76 -3.52 -19.34
C PRO A 253 12.52 -3.56 -18.44
N ARG A 254 11.33 -3.86 -18.98
CA ARG A 254 10.09 -3.87 -18.20
C ARG A 254 10.04 -4.99 -17.16
N VAL A 255 10.64 -6.14 -17.45
CA VAL A 255 10.74 -7.26 -16.49
C VAL A 255 11.68 -6.85 -15.35
N ASP A 256 12.84 -6.33 -15.71
CA ASP A 256 13.85 -5.93 -14.71
C ASP A 256 13.33 -4.78 -13.83
N GLU A 257 12.62 -3.82 -14.43
CA GLU A 257 11.98 -2.72 -13.70
C GLU A 257 10.88 -3.18 -12.74
N ALA A 258 10.06 -4.16 -13.14
CA ALA A 258 9.07 -4.78 -12.26
C ALA A 258 9.72 -5.42 -11.04
N VAL A 259 10.83 -6.14 -11.25
CA VAL A 259 11.60 -6.75 -10.17
C VAL A 259 12.18 -5.70 -9.24
N LEU A 260 12.74 -4.61 -9.78
CA LEU A 260 13.30 -3.52 -8.99
C LEU A 260 12.26 -2.82 -8.11
N LEU A 261 11.04 -2.60 -8.61
CA LEU A 261 9.94 -2.07 -7.78
C LEU A 261 9.52 -3.04 -6.67
N GLY A 262 9.49 -4.35 -6.95
CA GLY A 262 9.25 -5.37 -5.94
C GLY A 262 10.35 -5.41 -4.87
N ILE A 263 11.61 -5.17 -5.24
CA ILE A 263 12.73 -5.02 -4.30
C ILE A 263 12.51 -3.79 -3.41
N ILE A 264 12.03 -2.66 -3.95
CA ILE A 264 11.70 -1.48 -3.13
C ILE A 264 10.62 -1.85 -2.10
N LYS A 265 9.56 -2.58 -2.48
CA LYS A 265 8.51 -3.00 -1.53
C LYS A 265 9.09 -3.87 -0.40
N ARG A 266 9.91 -4.87 -0.75
CA ARG A 266 10.40 -5.90 0.18
C ARG A 266 11.56 -5.42 1.06
N ASP A 267 12.55 -4.79 0.44
CA ASP A 267 13.88 -4.57 1.03
C ASP A 267 14.15 -3.12 1.40
N SER A 268 13.16 -2.22 1.30
CA SER A 268 13.26 -0.87 1.86
C SER A 268 13.78 -0.93 3.30
N PHE A 269 14.83 -0.17 3.61
CA PHE A 269 15.47 -0.11 4.93
C PHE A 269 16.16 -1.40 5.43
N SER A 270 16.16 -2.49 4.65
CA SER A 270 16.75 -3.78 5.03
C SER A 270 18.29 -3.75 5.13
N LYS A 271 18.93 -2.88 4.34
CA LYS A 271 20.40 -2.85 4.16
C LYS A 271 20.99 -4.22 3.79
N SER A 272 20.26 -5.00 3.00
CA SER A 272 20.67 -6.35 2.61
C SER A 272 21.85 -6.33 1.63
N SER A 273 22.94 -7.01 1.99
CA SER A 273 24.13 -7.09 1.12
C SER A 273 23.86 -7.83 -0.18
N GLU A 274 22.88 -8.74 -0.22
CA GLU A 274 22.53 -9.49 -1.43
C GLU A 274 21.86 -8.60 -2.48
N THR A 275 20.95 -7.72 -2.06
CA THR A 275 20.29 -6.77 -2.97
C THR A 275 21.27 -5.73 -3.47
N GLU A 276 22.23 -5.31 -2.63
CA GLU A 276 23.33 -4.44 -3.05
C GLU A 276 24.16 -5.06 -4.16
N GLN A 277 24.54 -6.34 -4.04
CA GLN A 277 25.30 -7.02 -5.09
C GLN A 277 24.52 -7.11 -6.40
N LEU A 278 23.24 -7.47 -6.34
CA LEU A 278 22.36 -7.51 -7.51
C LEU A 278 22.27 -6.15 -8.21
N ILE A 279 22.02 -5.08 -7.45
CA ILE A 279 21.90 -3.74 -8.01
C ILE A 279 23.24 -3.26 -8.57
N LYS A 280 24.36 -3.56 -7.90
CA LYS A 280 25.71 -3.24 -8.42
C LYS A 280 25.99 -3.93 -9.75
N ILE A 281 25.49 -5.15 -9.97
CA ILE A 281 25.60 -5.83 -11.27
C ILE A 281 24.83 -5.06 -12.36
N ILE A 282 23.60 -4.63 -12.07
CA ILE A 282 22.77 -3.86 -13.02
C ILE A 282 23.41 -2.50 -13.34
N LEU A 283 24.02 -1.85 -12.35
CA LEU A 283 24.63 -0.53 -12.52
C LEU A 283 26.01 -0.58 -13.19
N ASN A 284 26.62 -1.76 -13.36
CA ASN A 284 27.98 -1.91 -13.87
C ASN A 284 28.05 -1.75 -15.41
N PRO A 285 28.78 -0.74 -15.94
CA PRO A 285 28.90 -0.50 -17.37
C PRO A 285 29.78 -1.53 -18.09
N SER A 286 30.60 -2.30 -17.36
CA SER A 286 31.56 -3.26 -17.92
C SER A 286 30.93 -4.60 -18.33
N VAL A 287 29.61 -4.77 -18.16
CA VAL A 287 28.89 -5.98 -18.55
C VAL A 287 28.75 -6.04 -20.07
N GLN A 288 28.98 -7.22 -20.66
CA GLN A 288 28.72 -7.46 -22.09
C GLN A 288 27.21 -7.28 -22.34
N ASN A 289 26.84 -6.22 -23.05
CA ASN A 289 25.48 -5.66 -23.18
C ASN A 289 24.97 -5.01 -21.89
N PRO A 290 25.19 -3.69 -21.68
CA PRO A 290 24.66 -3.01 -20.50
C PRO A 290 23.12 -3.01 -20.53
N PRO A 291 22.45 -3.10 -19.37
CA PRO A 291 21.01 -3.00 -19.27
C PRO A 291 20.51 -1.64 -19.74
N ASP A 292 19.23 -1.54 -20.08
CA ASP A 292 18.63 -0.28 -20.54
C ASP A 292 18.79 0.85 -19.51
N LEU A 293 18.87 2.09 -20.00
CA LEU A 293 19.04 3.26 -19.15
C LEU A 293 17.87 3.42 -18.17
N SER A 294 16.64 3.11 -18.55
CA SER A 294 15.48 3.19 -17.66
C SER A 294 15.61 2.21 -16.48
N THR A 295 16.05 0.98 -16.76
CA THR A 295 16.37 -0.04 -15.75
C THR A 295 17.49 0.41 -14.82
N GLN A 296 18.57 1.00 -15.37
CA GLN A 296 19.67 1.53 -14.54
C GLN A 296 19.20 2.66 -13.62
N PHE A 297 18.34 3.56 -14.10
CA PHE A 297 17.83 4.68 -13.29
C PHE A 297 16.93 4.19 -12.16
N LEU A 298 16.04 3.23 -12.45
CA LEU A 298 15.21 2.63 -11.42
C LEU A 298 16.03 1.79 -10.44
N ALA A 299 17.07 1.11 -10.90
CA ALA A 299 17.99 0.37 -10.03
C ALA A 299 18.71 1.31 -9.06
N LEU A 300 19.12 2.50 -9.51
CA LEU A 300 19.72 3.51 -8.64
C LEU A 300 18.75 4.01 -7.57
N ILE A 301 17.49 4.24 -7.91
CA ILE A 301 16.45 4.63 -6.94
C ILE A 301 16.15 3.48 -5.97
N ALA A 302 16.08 2.24 -6.46
CA ALA A 302 15.90 1.06 -5.62
C ALA A 302 17.05 0.92 -4.62
N TYR A 303 18.28 1.12 -5.06
CA TYR A 303 19.46 1.12 -4.19
C TYR A 303 19.36 2.18 -3.10
N ALA A 304 18.90 3.38 -3.46
CA ALA A 304 18.71 4.46 -2.52
C ALA A 304 17.66 4.13 -1.44
N PHE A 305 16.57 3.45 -1.78
CA PHE A 305 15.57 3.01 -0.79
C PHE A 305 16.04 1.86 0.10
N VAL A 306 16.84 0.92 -0.43
CA VAL A 306 17.43 -0.16 0.39
C VAL A 306 18.41 0.42 1.42
N TYR A 307 19.18 1.43 1.02
CA TYR A 307 20.19 2.11 1.84
C TYR A 307 19.81 3.56 2.17
N GLN A 308 18.53 3.80 2.45
CA GLN A 308 18.07 5.13 2.84
C GLN A 308 18.75 5.54 4.15
N ASN A 309 19.21 6.79 4.23
CA ASN A 309 20.00 7.31 5.35
C ASN A 309 21.30 6.52 5.63
N CYS A 310 21.99 6.09 4.56
CA CYS A 310 23.30 5.43 4.61
C CYS A 310 24.27 6.06 3.58
N PRO A 311 24.87 7.21 3.90
CA PRO A 311 25.79 7.90 3.01
C PRO A 311 27.07 7.09 2.79
N ASN A 312 27.57 7.08 1.56
CA ASN A 312 28.83 6.42 1.21
C ASN A 312 29.47 7.16 0.03
N LYS A 313 30.76 7.52 0.18
CA LYS A 313 31.51 8.27 -0.82
C LYS A 313 31.48 7.64 -2.22
N GLU A 314 31.51 6.30 -2.32
CA GLU A 314 31.44 5.60 -3.61
C GLU A 314 30.05 5.73 -4.27
N ARG A 315 28.98 5.73 -3.47
CA ARG A 315 27.60 5.91 -3.94
C ARG A 315 27.39 7.36 -4.39
N ASP A 316 27.93 8.29 -3.62
CA ASP A 316 27.83 9.72 -3.87
C ASP A 316 28.56 10.11 -5.16
N THR A 317 29.78 9.60 -5.37
CA THR A 317 30.54 9.85 -6.60
C THR A 317 29.83 9.28 -7.82
N TYR A 318 29.19 8.10 -7.70
CA TYR A 318 28.37 7.54 -8.78
C TYR A 318 27.14 8.41 -9.09
N CYS A 319 26.40 8.86 -8.07
CA CYS A 319 25.24 9.71 -8.27
C CYS A 319 25.60 11.06 -8.91
N LEU A 320 26.68 11.68 -8.44
CA LEU A 320 27.18 12.93 -8.99
C LEU A 320 27.73 12.76 -10.41
N SER A 321 28.40 11.63 -10.72
CA SER A 321 28.91 11.39 -12.07
C SER A 321 27.77 11.38 -13.08
N LYS A 322 26.64 10.71 -12.78
CA LYS A 322 25.41 10.73 -13.60
C LYS A 322 24.82 12.13 -13.77
N ALA A 323 24.91 12.98 -12.76
CA ALA A 323 24.43 14.36 -12.84
C ALA A 323 25.28 15.24 -13.78
N PHE A 324 26.57 14.92 -13.93
CA PHE A 324 27.50 15.63 -14.82
C PHE A 324 27.71 14.94 -16.18
N THR A 325 27.12 13.75 -16.40
CA THR A 325 27.19 13.05 -17.70
C THR A 325 26.45 13.84 -18.78
N ARG A 326 27.10 14.00 -19.94
CA ARG A 326 26.46 14.65 -21.09
C ARG A 326 25.59 13.63 -21.81
N TYR A 327 24.31 13.91 -21.83
CA TYR A 327 23.32 13.11 -22.53
C TYR A 327 22.90 13.76 -23.85
N PRO A 328 22.59 12.97 -24.90
CA PRO A 328 21.93 13.49 -26.10
C PRO A 328 20.63 14.23 -25.71
N ARG A 329 20.22 15.23 -26.50
CA ARG A 329 18.98 15.96 -26.19
C ARG A 329 17.76 15.12 -26.55
N GLY A 330 16.76 15.13 -25.68
CA GLY A 330 15.47 14.48 -25.93
C GLY A 330 15.49 12.96 -25.77
N THR A 331 16.58 12.38 -25.29
CA THR A 331 16.66 10.96 -24.93
C THR A 331 16.27 10.75 -23.46
N GLN A 332 15.73 9.57 -23.13
CA GLN A 332 15.46 9.12 -21.75
C GLN A 332 16.66 9.36 -20.82
N SER A 333 17.86 9.41 -21.37
CA SER A 333 19.10 9.57 -20.64
C SER A 333 19.18 10.84 -19.79
N THR A 334 18.42 11.91 -20.08
CA THR A 334 18.36 13.08 -19.19
C THR A 334 17.63 12.82 -17.88
N ALA A 335 16.75 11.81 -17.82
CA ALA A 335 16.14 11.35 -16.57
C ALA A 335 17.19 10.77 -15.59
N GLY A 336 18.35 10.33 -16.11
CA GLY A 336 19.47 9.90 -15.28
C GLY A 336 20.04 10.99 -14.38
N ILE A 337 19.99 12.26 -14.81
CA ILE A 337 20.39 13.39 -13.96
C ILE A 337 19.42 13.54 -12.79
N PHE A 338 18.12 13.42 -13.07
CA PHE A 338 17.07 13.49 -12.05
C PHE A 338 17.22 12.34 -11.04
N CYS A 339 17.27 11.10 -11.52
CA CYS A 339 17.40 9.92 -10.66
C CYS A 339 18.71 9.90 -9.87
N GLY A 340 19.83 10.36 -10.45
CA GLY A 340 21.11 10.47 -9.75
C GLY A 340 21.05 11.44 -8.57
N LEU A 341 20.56 12.65 -8.77
CA LEU A 341 20.46 13.66 -7.70
C LEU A 341 19.42 13.28 -6.64
N VAL A 342 18.28 12.72 -7.04
CA VAL A 342 17.27 12.24 -6.09
C VAL A 342 17.79 11.08 -5.26
N ALA A 343 18.46 10.10 -5.87
CA ALA A 343 19.08 9.00 -5.15
C ALA A 343 20.10 9.49 -4.12
N LEU A 344 20.91 10.50 -4.48
CA LEU A 344 21.83 11.17 -3.56
C LEU A 344 21.09 11.76 -2.34
N GLY A 345 19.94 12.41 -2.57
CA GLY A 345 19.06 12.92 -1.49
C GLY A 345 18.50 11.83 -0.58
N ILE A 346 18.16 10.67 -1.13
CA ILE A 346 17.62 9.53 -0.35
C ILE A 346 18.75 8.83 0.45
N PHE A 347 19.96 8.69 -0.12
CA PHE A 347 21.12 8.15 0.62
C PHE A 347 21.46 9.01 1.84
N HIS A 348 21.37 10.33 1.71
CA HIS A 348 21.64 11.30 2.77
C HIS A 348 20.37 11.76 3.50
N PHE A 349 19.27 10.99 3.45
CA PHE A 349 17.98 11.42 3.99
C PHE A 349 18.07 11.86 5.47
N GLY A 350 17.90 13.18 5.72
CA GLY A 350 18.03 13.81 7.04
C GLY A 350 19.46 13.91 7.59
N GLY A 351 20.48 13.52 6.82
CA GLY A 351 21.89 13.50 7.23
C GLY A 351 22.71 14.73 6.79
N GLY A 352 22.20 15.52 5.85
CA GLY A 352 22.92 16.65 5.25
C GLY A 352 23.97 16.22 4.22
N PHE A 353 24.67 17.20 3.63
CA PHE A 353 25.67 16.96 2.58
C PHE A 353 27.00 17.65 2.88
N ASP A 354 28.07 17.15 2.27
CA ASP A 354 29.36 17.83 2.29
C ASP A 354 29.29 19.18 1.54
N VAL A 355 30.09 20.17 1.98
CA VAL A 355 30.16 21.52 1.38
C VAL A 355 30.38 21.45 -0.14
N ASP A 356 31.24 20.53 -0.54
CA ASP A 356 31.62 20.22 -1.90
C ASP A 356 30.44 19.72 -2.76
N GLN A 357 29.59 18.86 -2.18
CA GLN A 357 28.38 18.34 -2.82
C GLN A 357 27.34 19.45 -2.99
N VAL A 358 27.16 20.29 -1.96
CA VAL A 358 26.26 21.45 -2.01
C VAL A 358 26.71 22.45 -3.08
N GLU A 359 28.00 22.74 -3.18
CA GLU A 359 28.55 23.64 -4.20
C GLU A 359 28.40 23.06 -5.62
N ALA A 360 28.58 21.75 -5.78
CA ALA A 360 28.30 21.06 -7.04
C ALA A 360 26.82 21.23 -7.46
N MET A 361 25.89 21.02 -6.53
CA MET A 361 24.45 21.18 -6.77
C MET A 361 24.07 22.64 -7.10
N LYS A 362 24.66 23.63 -6.41
CA LYS A 362 24.46 25.06 -6.74
C LYS A 362 24.86 25.38 -8.18
N ARG A 363 26.00 24.85 -8.63
CA ARG A 363 26.49 25.04 -10.01
C ARG A 363 25.55 24.39 -11.02
N ILE A 364 25.09 23.18 -10.73
CA ILE A 364 24.12 22.46 -11.57
C ILE A 364 22.82 23.29 -11.70
N MET A 365 22.27 23.79 -10.59
CA MET A 365 21.05 24.61 -10.56
C MET A 365 21.18 25.89 -11.40
N ASN A 366 22.38 26.49 -11.45
CA ASN A 366 22.68 27.69 -12.23
C ASN A 366 23.07 27.41 -13.70
N GLY A 367 22.91 26.18 -14.18
CA GLY A 367 23.19 25.80 -15.57
C GLY A 367 24.69 25.73 -15.90
N ALA A 368 25.48 25.10 -15.02
CA ALA A 368 26.91 24.87 -15.22
C ALA A 368 27.24 24.17 -16.56
N ARG A 369 28.50 24.30 -17.00
CA ARG A 369 28.99 23.61 -18.19
C ARG A 369 29.36 22.14 -17.88
N TYR A 370 29.01 21.22 -18.78
CA TYR A 370 29.49 19.84 -18.76
C TYR A 370 31.02 19.80 -18.78
N GLY A 371 31.63 18.84 -18.06
CA GLY A 371 33.07 18.57 -18.15
C GLY A 371 34.00 19.55 -17.44
N LYS A 372 33.51 20.39 -16.52
CA LYS A 372 34.37 20.89 -15.43
C LYS A 372 34.19 19.96 -14.24
N PRO A 373 34.88 18.80 -14.17
CA PRO A 373 34.95 18.07 -12.91
C PRO A 373 35.49 19.07 -11.89
N LEU A 374 34.82 19.14 -10.76
CA LEU A 374 35.43 19.77 -9.63
C LEU A 374 36.74 19.01 -9.33
N ASN A 375 37.82 19.73 -9.01
CA ASN A 375 38.96 19.17 -8.26
C ASN A 375 38.55 18.63 -6.87
N ILE A 376 37.25 18.38 -6.64
CA ILE A 376 36.62 17.79 -5.46
C ILE A 376 36.72 16.27 -5.51
N ILE A 377 36.76 15.67 -6.70
CA ILE A 377 37.06 14.25 -6.82
C ILE A 377 38.58 14.13 -6.88
N ASN A 378 39.24 14.07 -5.72
CA ASN A 378 40.59 13.50 -5.61
C ASN A 378 40.49 12.00 -5.97
N CYS A 379 40.22 11.69 -7.23
CA CYS A 379 40.71 10.44 -7.81
C CYS A 379 42.22 10.65 -7.93
N THR A 380 42.95 10.21 -6.91
CA THR A 380 44.39 10.03 -7.02
C THR A 380 44.67 9.25 -8.29
N GLU A 381 45.42 9.87 -9.21
CA GLU A 381 46.09 9.18 -10.30
C GLU A 381 46.81 7.96 -9.70
N GLY A 382 46.29 6.75 -9.96
CA GLY A 382 47.01 5.51 -9.65
C GLY A 382 46.35 4.50 -8.71
N THR A 383 45.13 4.69 -8.22
CA THR A 383 44.40 3.58 -7.56
C THR A 383 43.29 3.06 -8.47
N THR A 384 43.57 1.94 -9.13
CA THR A 384 42.54 1.03 -9.65
C THR A 384 41.53 0.79 -8.54
N SER A 385 40.35 1.42 -8.64
CA SER A 385 39.23 1.05 -7.80
C SER A 385 38.95 -0.43 -8.03
N THR A 386 38.70 -1.17 -6.97
CA THR A 386 38.37 -2.61 -7.02
C THR A 386 37.12 -2.92 -7.86
N PHE A 387 36.44 -1.88 -8.36
CA PHE A 387 35.22 -1.93 -9.15
C PHE A 387 35.38 -1.56 -10.64
N GLY A 388 36.57 -1.22 -11.14
CA GLY A 388 36.78 -1.05 -12.59
C GLY A 388 35.88 -0.02 -13.27
N TRP A 389 35.38 0.99 -12.54
CA TRP A 389 34.68 2.11 -13.15
C TRP A 389 35.71 3.01 -13.83
N GLU A 390 35.99 2.76 -15.10
CA GLU A 390 36.53 3.83 -15.94
C GLU A 390 35.47 4.94 -15.97
N LEU A 391 35.81 6.12 -15.43
CA LEU A 391 35.17 7.34 -15.92
C LEU A 391 35.26 7.24 -17.45
N GLU A 392 34.14 7.32 -18.17
CA GLU A 392 34.20 7.61 -19.59
C GLU A 392 35.06 8.85 -19.73
N SER A 393 36.30 8.65 -20.19
CA SER A 393 37.25 9.72 -20.38
C SER A 393 36.58 10.71 -21.33
N ALA A 394 36.79 11.99 -21.07
CA ALA A 394 36.28 13.08 -21.91
C ALA A 394 36.69 12.96 -23.40
N GLU A 395 37.55 12.00 -23.74
CA GLU A 395 38.05 11.69 -25.07
C GLU A 395 37.01 10.98 -25.96
N ASN A 396 36.04 10.23 -25.41
CA ASN A 396 34.99 9.61 -26.23
C ASN A 396 33.94 10.61 -26.77
N ILE A 397 34.06 11.89 -26.43
CA ILE A 397 33.16 12.97 -26.88
C ILE A 397 33.49 13.41 -28.32
N GLU A 398 34.67 13.10 -28.85
CA GLU A 398 35.10 13.57 -30.18
C GLU A 398 34.44 12.83 -31.36
N ASN A 399 33.83 11.66 -31.14
CA ASN A 399 33.20 10.88 -32.22
C ASN A 399 31.74 11.23 -32.51
N PHE A 400 31.12 12.17 -31.79
CA PHE A 400 29.77 12.64 -32.08
C PHE A 400 29.80 13.91 -32.95
N GLN A 401 30.18 13.74 -34.22
CA GLN A 401 29.89 14.72 -35.25
C GLN A 401 28.42 14.58 -35.67
N ASP A 402 27.48 15.24 -34.97
CA ASP A 402 26.43 15.96 -35.70
C ASP A 402 25.55 16.93 -34.88
N VAL A 403 25.16 17.99 -35.60
CA VAL A 403 24.20 19.08 -35.30
C VAL A 403 24.63 20.21 -34.34
N ARG A 404 25.00 21.30 -35.00
CA ARG A 404 25.33 22.65 -34.53
C ARG A 404 24.27 23.24 -33.60
N PHE A 405 24.58 23.35 -32.30
CA PHE A 405 24.29 24.50 -31.41
C PHE A 405 25.17 24.34 -30.17
N ASP A 406 26.05 25.31 -29.91
CA ASP A 406 27.05 25.31 -28.84
C ASP A 406 26.41 25.46 -27.44
N ASN A 407 25.73 24.42 -26.94
CA ASN A 407 25.18 24.40 -25.59
C ASN A 407 25.89 23.35 -24.73
N ARG A 408 27.11 23.69 -24.28
CA ARG A 408 27.85 22.94 -23.25
C ARG A 408 27.21 23.03 -21.85
N ARG A 409 26.00 23.55 -21.68
CA ARG A 409 25.34 23.76 -20.38
C ARG A 409 24.35 22.65 -20.04
N ILE A 410 24.32 22.27 -18.76
CA ILE A 410 23.37 21.32 -18.19
C ILE A 410 21.95 21.92 -18.25
N PRO A 411 20.91 21.18 -18.68
CA PRO A 411 19.56 21.71 -18.81
C PRO A 411 18.93 22.02 -17.44
N THR A 412 18.63 23.30 -17.19
CA THR A 412 18.01 23.77 -15.94
C THR A 412 16.61 23.19 -15.71
N LEU A 413 15.88 22.89 -16.78
CA LEU A 413 14.55 22.27 -16.73
C LEU A 413 14.49 21.00 -15.87
N ILE A 414 15.51 20.16 -15.94
CA ILE A 414 15.52 18.87 -15.22
C ILE A 414 16.30 19.01 -13.91
N THR A 415 17.30 19.88 -13.91
CA THR A 415 18.27 19.93 -12.82
C THR A 415 17.84 20.80 -11.65
N VAL A 416 17.08 21.87 -11.87
CA VAL A 416 16.52 22.66 -10.78
C VAL A 416 15.61 21.81 -9.88
N PRO A 417 14.59 21.09 -10.41
CA PRO A 417 13.75 20.25 -9.56
C PRO A 417 14.52 19.09 -8.92
N ALA A 418 15.44 18.45 -9.65
CA ALA A 418 16.26 17.36 -9.13
C ALA A 418 17.16 17.80 -7.96
N VAL A 419 17.83 18.96 -8.08
CA VAL A 419 18.64 19.54 -7.00
C VAL A 419 17.76 19.95 -5.81
N CYS A 420 16.60 20.58 -6.06
CA CYS A 420 15.68 20.95 -4.98
C CYS A 420 15.19 19.72 -4.20
N LEU A 421 14.82 18.63 -4.89
CA LEU A 421 14.46 17.39 -4.22
C LEU A 421 15.64 16.77 -3.47
N SER A 422 16.84 16.76 -4.06
CA SER A 422 18.05 16.26 -3.42
C SER A 422 18.36 17.00 -2.11
N LEU A 423 18.39 18.34 -2.15
CA LEU A 423 18.61 19.19 -0.98
C LEU A 423 17.49 19.03 0.06
N GLY A 424 16.23 18.99 -0.38
CA GLY A 424 15.08 18.87 0.51
C GLY A 424 15.04 17.52 1.25
N LEU A 425 15.41 16.43 0.58
CA LEU A 425 15.50 15.10 1.20
C LEU A 425 16.77 14.95 2.05
N GLY A 426 17.91 15.44 1.58
CA GLY A 426 19.18 15.36 2.31
C GLY A 426 19.15 16.15 3.62
N TYR A 427 18.53 17.33 3.60
CA TYR A 427 18.35 18.18 4.78
C TYR A 427 16.94 18.08 5.37
N PHE A 428 16.24 16.95 5.12
CA PHE A 428 14.89 16.72 5.63
C PHE A 428 14.84 16.93 7.14
N ASP A 429 13.97 17.84 7.57
CA ASP A 429 13.70 18.14 8.98
C ASP A 429 14.93 18.56 9.80
N THR A 430 15.93 19.18 9.14
CA THR A 430 17.17 19.64 9.80
C THR A 430 17.13 21.11 10.23
N ASP A 431 16.10 21.86 9.86
CA ASP A 431 15.97 23.29 10.12
C ASP A 431 17.13 24.16 9.60
N ASN A 432 17.87 23.68 8.59
CA ASN A 432 19.06 24.37 8.09
C ASN A 432 18.71 25.60 7.24
N PHE A 433 18.83 26.79 7.84
CA PHE A 433 18.53 28.07 7.20
C PHE A 433 19.46 28.39 6.02
N ASP A 434 20.75 28.09 6.12
CA ASP A 434 21.73 28.42 5.09
C ASP A 434 21.43 27.68 3.78
N ILE A 435 20.99 26.41 3.89
CA ILE A 435 20.59 25.62 2.73
C ILE A 435 19.24 26.08 2.19
N ALA A 436 18.27 26.36 3.05
CA ALA A 436 16.98 26.90 2.63
C ALA A 436 17.11 28.23 1.85
N GLN A 437 18.10 29.06 2.19
CA GLN A 437 18.38 30.31 1.48
C GLN A 437 18.82 30.08 0.02
N ILE A 438 19.44 28.94 -0.29
CA ILE A 438 19.89 28.60 -1.66
C ILE A 438 18.69 28.41 -2.59
N VAL A 439 17.62 27.81 -2.08
CA VAL A 439 16.43 27.45 -2.86
C VAL A 439 15.33 28.50 -2.80
N GLU A 440 15.44 29.47 -1.88
CA GLU A 440 14.46 30.55 -1.71
C GLU A 440 14.16 31.30 -3.02
N LEU A 441 12.93 31.78 -3.14
CA LEU A 441 12.50 32.61 -4.26
C LEU A 441 13.21 33.98 -4.21
N PRO A 442 13.60 34.56 -5.36
CA PRO A 442 14.29 35.85 -5.40
C PRO A 442 13.39 36.98 -4.89
N ARG A 443 13.99 38.04 -4.33
CA ARG A 443 13.29 39.21 -3.75
C ARG A 443 12.81 40.24 -4.78
N GLY A 444 12.77 39.87 -6.07
CA GLY A 444 12.40 40.76 -7.18
C GLY A 444 11.15 40.28 -7.88
N LEU A 445 10.12 41.12 -8.01
CA LEU A 445 8.88 40.76 -8.71
C LEU A 445 9.12 40.25 -10.13
N ARG A 446 10.00 40.92 -10.88
CA ARG A 446 10.34 40.51 -12.24
C ARG A 446 11.03 39.15 -12.26
N ASP A 447 11.89 38.88 -11.28
CA ASP A 447 12.62 37.62 -11.19
C ASP A 447 11.69 36.48 -10.80
N ILE A 448 10.78 36.70 -9.85
CA ILE A 448 9.75 35.72 -9.47
C ILE A 448 8.86 35.38 -10.67
N CYS A 449 8.39 36.38 -11.40
CA CYS A 449 7.55 36.18 -12.59
C CYS A 449 8.30 35.54 -13.77
N ALA A 450 9.64 35.59 -13.79
CA ALA A 450 10.46 34.95 -14.81
C ALA A 450 10.79 33.48 -14.48
N ILE A 451 10.62 33.05 -13.23
CA ILE A 451 10.84 31.65 -12.83
C ILE A 451 9.72 30.79 -13.39
N ARG A 452 10.09 29.60 -13.87
CA ARG A 452 9.12 28.62 -14.36
C ARG A 452 8.25 28.11 -13.22
N PRO A 453 6.94 27.89 -13.45
CA PRO A 453 6.06 27.40 -12.40
C PRO A 453 6.49 26.06 -11.74
N ASP A 454 7.05 25.15 -12.53
CA ASP A 454 7.58 23.87 -12.02
C ASP A 454 8.77 24.07 -11.07
N ASP A 455 9.63 25.08 -11.33
CA ASP A 455 10.75 25.45 -10.47
C ASP A 455 10.26 26.10 -9.18
N ILE A 456 9.18 26.90 -9.24
CA ILE A 456 8.52 27.45 -8.04
C ILE A 456 8.04 26.30 -7.15
N PHE A 457 7.37 25.31 -7.75
CA PHE A 457 6.90 24.13 -7.02
C PHE A 457 8.03 23.40 -6.33
N ALA A 458 9.11 23.08 -7.04
CA ALA A 458 10.24 22.35 -6.48
C ALA A 458 10.96 23.14 -5.36
N ARG A 459 11.08 24.46 -5.50
CA ARG A 459 11.70 25.33 -4.47
C ARG A 459 10.87 25.40 -3.18
N ILE A 460 9.55 25.57 -3.31
CA ILE A 460 8.64 25.60 -2.16
C ILE A 460 8.59 24.23 -1.48
N LEU A 461 8.56 23.14 -2.25
CA LEU A 461 8.66 21.77 -1.73
C LEU A 461 9.97 21.58 -0.95
N CYS A 462 11.11 21.90 -1.56
CA CYS A 462 12.42 21.78 -0.93
C CYS A 462 12.53 22.56 0.39
N LYS A 463 12.18 23.85 0.39
CA LYS A 463 12.23 24.71 1.58
C LYS A 463 11.41 24.11 2.73
N ASN A 464 10.21 23.60 2.43
CA ASN A 464 9.33 23.06 3.47
C ASN A 464 9.68 21.62 3.87
N LEU A 465 10.39 20.85 3.05
CA LEU A 465 10.99 19.58 3.49
C LEU A 465 12.14 19.81 4.49
N ILE A 466 12.88 20.91 4.37
CA ILE A 466 13.93 21.27 5.34
C ILE A 466 13.33 21.67 6.70
N PHE A 467 12.22 22.40 6.69
CA PHE A 467 11.49 22.86 7.87
C PHE A 467 10.23 22.02 8.15
N PHE A 468 10.32 20.69 7.98
CA PHE A 468 9.15 19.81 7.95
C PHE A 468 8.34 19.82 9.25
N ASP A 469 9.01 19.83 10.40
CA ASP A 469 8.35 19.92 11.70
C ASP A 469 7.56 21.22 11.91
N LYS A 470 8.02 22.33 11.32
CA LYS A 470 7.38 23.66 11.42
C LYS A 470 6.15 23.84 10.53
N ILE A 471 5.74 22.82 9.79
CA ILE A 471 4.53 22.87 8.96
C ILE A 471 3.27 22.84 9.85
N GLU A 472 2.46 23.90 9.78
CA GLU A 472 1.23 24.06 10.56
C GLU A 472 -0.04 23.93 9.72
N LYS A 473 -1.09 23.34 10.28
CA LYS A 473 -2.41 23.15 9.65
C LYS A 473 -3.25 24.45 9.61
N SER A 474 -2.74 25.52 9.00
CA SER A 474 -3.43 26.81 8.98
C SER A 474 -3.42 27.48 7.60
N GLU A 475 -4.49 28.22 7.29
CA GLU A 475 -4.54 29.08 6.10
C GLU A 475 -3.46 30.18 6.17
N ALA A 476 -3.12 30.64 7.38
CA ALA A 476 -2.05 31.61 7.61
C ALA A 476 -0.68 31.06 7.21
N TRP A 477 -0.39 29.80 7.53
CA TRP A 477 0.87 29.14 7.14
C TRP A 477 1.00 29.01 5.61
N ILE A 478 -0.10 28.70 4.91
CA ILE A 478 -0.11 28.65 3.43
C ILE A 478 0.27 30.02 2.87
N PHE A 479 -0.30 31.10 3.42
CA PHE A 479 0.02 32.46 2.96
C PHE A 479 1.42 32.93 3.37
N ALA A 480 2.00 32.42 4.46
CA ALA A 480 3.36 32.74 4.88
C ALA A 480 4.44 32.29 3.87
N ASN A 481 4.11 31.33 3.00
CA ASN A 481 4.99 30.90 1.92
C ASN A 481 5.05 31.89 0.74
N ILE A 482 4.17 32.90 0.72
CA ILE A 482 4.11 33.90 -0.36
C ILE A 482 5.08 35.04 -0.04
N PRO A 483 6.05 35.34 -0.93
CA PRO A 483 6.94 36.50 -0.77
C PRO A 483 6.17 37.81 -0.59
N GLU A 484 6.68 38.72 0.25
CA GLU A 484 6.05 40.02 0.54
C GLU A 484 5.79 40.84 -0.73
N GLU A 485 6.66 40.70 -1.72
CA GLU A 485 6.52 41.39 -3.00
C GLU A 485 5.20 41.01 -3.72
N LEU A 486 4.73 39.78 -3.54
CA LEU A 486 3.48 39.26 -4.07
C LEU A 486 2.27 39.49 -3.13
N SER A 487 2.48 39.93 -1.89
CA SER A 487 1.41 40.06 -0.89
C SER A 487 0.63 41.38 -0.99
N HIS A 488 1.30 42.49 -1.34
CA HIS A 488 0.76 43.85 -1.20
C HIS A 488 0.09 44.47 -2.45
N ARG A 489 0.16 43.83 -3.63
CA ARG A 489 -0.45 44.38 -4.85
C ARG A 489 -1.80 43.71 -5.15
N LYS A 490 -2.87 44.51 -5.28
CA LYS A 490 -4.10 44.07 -5.94
C LYS A 490 -3.72 43.70 -7.39
N PHE A 491 -3.64 42.40 -7.63
CA PHE A 491 -3.00 41.77 -8.79
C PHE A 491 -3.52 42.30 -10.12
N SER A 492 -2.63 42.81 -10.97
CA SER A 492 -2.98 43.22 -12.35
C SER A 492 -2.16 42.50 -13.43
N ALA A 493 -1.05 41.84 -13.09
CA ALA A 493 -0.21 41.11 -14.06
C ALA A 493 -0.40 39.60 -13.93
N PHE A 494 -0.54 38.91 -15.07
CA PHE A 494 -0.89 37.49 -15.14
C PHE A 494 0.20 36.59 -14.56
N GLU A 495 1.47 36.92 -14.80
CA GLU A 495 2.60 36.15 -14.28
C GLU A 495 2.64 36.17 -12.75
N MET A 496 2.22 37.29 -12.13
CA MET A 496 2.14 37.39 -10.67
C MET A 496 1.04 36.50 -10.09
N VAL A 497 -0.12 36.43 -10.77
CA VAL A 497 -1.22 35.57 -10.35
C VAL A 497 -0.83 34.09 -10.50
N ASN A 498 -0.19 33.73 -11.61
CA ASN A 498 0.31 32.37 -11.85
C ASN A 498 1.32 31.96 -10.78
N ALA A 499 2.37 32.75 -10.56
CA ALA A 499 3.39 32.47 -9.54
C ALA A 499 2.74 32.27 -8.16
N LYS A 500 1.80 33.14 -7.80
CA LYS A 500 1.06 33.04 -6.54
C LYS A 500 0.27 31.74 -6.41
N TYR A 501 -0.49 31.34 -7.44
CA TYR A 501 -1.26 30.09 -7.37
C TYR A 501 -0.37 28.85 -7.33
N PHE A 502 0.79 28.86 -8.01
CA PHE A 502 1.75 27.79 -7.86
C PHE A 502 2.35 27.73 -6.46
N ILE A 503 2.69 28.86 -5.83
CA ILE A 503 3.16 28.88 -4.44
C ILE A 503 2.09 28.30 -3.50
N ILE A 504 0.83 28.73 -3.64
CA ILE A 504 -0.29 28.23 -2.83
C ILE A 504 -0.47 26.71 -3.06
N ALA A 505 -0.50 26.27 -4.31
CA ALA A 505 -0.65 24.86 -4.65
C ALA A 505 0.48 24.00 -4.10
N SER A 506 1.71 24.52 -4.13
CA SER A 506 2.90 23.84 -3.59
C SER A 506 2.87 23.75 -2.07
N ALA A 507 2.47 24.82 -1.38
CA ALA A 507 2.30 24.82 0.07
C ALA A 507 1.20 23.84 0.51
N CYS A 508 0.07 23.80 -0.22
CA CYS A 508 -0.99 22.82 0.01
C CYS A 508 -0.51 21.38 -0.24
N TYR A 509 0.32 21.16 -1.26
CA TYR A 509 0.92 19.85 -1.53
C TYR A 509 1.82 19.38 -0.40
N VAL A 510 2.67 20.28 0.14
CA VAL A 510 3.53 19.95 1.29
C VAL A 510 2.71 19.65 2.55
N LEU A 511 1.66 20.44 2.82
CA LEU A 511 0.72 20.12 3.90
C LEU A 511 0.10 18.73 3.72
N ALA A 512 -0.30 18.41 2.49
CA ALA A 512 -0.91 17.13 2.17
C ALA A 512 0.07 15.96 2.31
N LEU A 513 1.37 16.16 2.06
CA LEU A 513 2.41 15.15 2.32
C LEU A 513 2.54 14.85 3.82
N LYS A 514 2.62 15.89 4.67
CA LYS A 514 2.74 15.72 6.13
C LYS A 514 1.50 15.08 6.75
N TYR A 515 0.32 15.49 6.28
CA TYR A 515 -0.96 15.05 6.83
C TYR A 515 -1.70 14.04 5.95
N ALA A 516 -0.97 13.29 5.10
CA ALA A 516 -1.58 12.33 4.18
C ALA A 516 -2.44 11.32 4.94
N GLY A 517 -3.68 11.10 4.47
CA GLY A 517 -4.64 10.18 5.08
C GLY A 517 -5.12 10.58 6.48
N SER A 518 -5.09 11.86 6.86
CA SER A 518 -5.59 12.35 8.17
C SER A 518 -7.07 12.77 8.18
N PHE A 519 -7.67 13.03 7.01
CA PHE A 519 -9.07 13.44 6.85
C PHE A 519 -9.46 14.74 7.58
N ASP A 520 -8.53 15.69 7.68
CA ASP A 520 -8.77 16.97 8.35
C ASP A 520 -9.84 17.82 7.63
N SER A 521 -10.96 18.06 8.31
CA SER A 521 -12.12 18.79 7.80
C SER A 521 -11.88 20.31 7.67
N VAL A 522 -11.00 20.88 8.50
CA VAL A 522 -10.65 22.30 8.42
C VAL A 522 -9.83 22.53 7.16
N LEU A 523 -8.81 21.71 6.93
CA LEU A 523 -8.00 21.77 5.71
C LEU A 523 -8.84 21.51 4.46
N LYS A 524 -9.82 20.59 4.52
CA LYS A 524 -10.78 20.36 3.42
C LYS A 524 -11.45 21.66 2.97
N SER A 525 -12.01 22.42 3.92
CA SER A 525 -12.72 23.68 3.62
C SER A 525 -11.79 24.72 2.97
N VAL A 526 -10.55 24.81 3.45
CA VAL A 526 -9.52 25.73 2.92
C VAL A 526 -9.11 25.31 1.50
N PHE A 527 -8.89 24.03 1.26
CA PHE A 527 -8.45 23.52 -0.05
C PHE A 527 -9.55 23.70 -1.09
N LEU A 528 -10.81 23.37 -0.76
CA LEU A 528 -11.96 23.58 -1.66
C LEU A 528 -12.16 25.07 -1.99
N LYS A 529 -11.95 25.97 -1.02
CA LYS A 529 -11.97 27.42 -1.24
C LYS A 529 -10.90 27.86 -2.24
N PHE A 530 -9.67 27.33 -2.15
CA PHE A 530 -8.60 27.62 -3.11
C PHE A 530 -8.86 27.03 -4.50
N ILE A 531 -9.33 25.78 -4.56
CA ILE A 531 -9.73 25.13 -5.82
C ILE A 531 -10.74 26.00 -6.56
N LYS A 532 -11.79 26.47 -5.87
CA LYS A 532 -12.80 27.35 -6.46
C LYS A 532 -12.20 28.66 -6.99
N LYS A 533 -11.32 29.32 -6.22
CA LYS A 533 -10.67 30.58 -6.67
C LYS A 533 -9.81 30.39 -7.92
N ILE A 534 -9.06 29.30 -7.99
CA ILE A 534 -8.22 28.97 -9.16
C ILE A 534 -9.12 28.66 -10.36
N GLN A 535 -10.20 27.89 -10.17
CA GLN A 535 -11.20 27.63 -11.21
C GLN A 535 -11.84 28.91 -11.75
N ASP A 536 -12.28 29.82 -10.88
CA ASP A 536 -12.88 31.10 -11.30
C ASP A 536 -11.89 31.93 -12.13
N SER A 537 -10.60 31.88 -11.76
CA SER A 537 -9.52 32.56 -12.50
C SER A 537 -9.22 31.90 -13.85
N LEU A 538 -9.22 30.57 -13.90
CA LEU A 538 -9.09 29.78 -15.13
C LEU A 538 -10.22 30.11 -16.10
N PHE A 539 -11.47 30.12 -15.62
CA PHE A 539 -12.62 30.45 -16.46
C PHE A 539 -12.60 31.91 -16.94
N ALA A 540 -12.10 32.84 -16.11
CA ALA A 540 -11.85 34.20 -16.55
C ALA A 540 -10.77 34.26 -17.65
N ALA A 541 -9.71 33.44 -17.54
CA ALA A 541 -8.64 33.32 -18.53
C ALA A 541 -9.15 32.84 -19.88
N ILE A 542 -9.96 31.77 -19.86
CA ILE A 542 -10.55 31.18 -21.06
C ILE A 542 -11.49 32.16 -21.76
N ARG A 543 -12.32 32.91 -21.01
CA ARG A 543 -13.30 33.87 -21.58
C ARG A 543 -12.69 35.18 -22.06
N SER A 544 -11.40 35.42 -21.81
CA SER A 544 -10.80 36.71 -22.07
C SER A 544 -10.41 36.89 -23.54
N ALA A 545 -10.73 38.06 -24.08
CA ALA A 545 -10.27 38.48 -25.41
C ALA A 545 -8.76 38.79 -25.48
N ASN A 546 -8.10 38.94 -24.32
CA ASN A 546 -6.67 39.20 -24.25
C ASN A 546 -5.86 37.91 -24.45
N GLN A 547 -5.11 37.83 -25.56
CA GLN A 547 -4.24 36.70 -25.91
C GLN A 547 -3.22 36.34 -24.82
N ASN A 548 -2.73 37.31 -24.06
CA ASN A 548 -1.80 37.03 -22.96
C ASN A 548 -2.47 36.27 -21.81
N PHE A 549 -3.78 36.41 -21.64
CA PHE A 549 -4.52 35.70 -20.60
C PHE A 549 -4.83 34.26 -21.03
N THR A 550 -5.15 34.06 -22.31
CA THR A 550 -5.41 32.72 -22.88
C THR A 550 -4.13 31.86 -22.96
N LEU A 551 -2.97 32.47 -23.24
CA LEU A 551 -1.67 31.78 -23.22
C LEU A 551 -1.29 31.20 -21.85
N ASN A 552 -1.86 31.75 -20.77
CA ASN A 552 -1.59 31.33 -19.39
C ASN A 552 -2.57 30.25 -18.88
N THR A 553 -3.59 29.87 -19.66
CA THR A 553 -4.57 28.83 -19.32
C THR A 553 -3.95 27.51 -18.83
N PRO A 554 -2.89 26.96 -19.49
CA PRO A 554 -2.25 25.73 -19.02
C PRO A 554 -1.65 25.85 -17.62
N HIS A 555 -1.15 27.04 -17.25
CA HIS A 555 -0.56 27.26 -15.92
C HIS A 555 -1.62 27.24 -14.82
N PHE A 556 -2.77 27.88 -15.06
CA PHE A 556 -3.90 27.80 -14.14
C PHE A 556 -4.40 26.36 -13.97
N ASP A 557 -4.56 25.60 -15.07
CA ASP A 557 -4.97 24.19 -15.00
C ASP A 557 -3.97 23.34 -14.20
N ARG A 558 -2.66 23.48 -14.45
CA ARG A 558 -1.64 22.74 -13.70
C ARG A 558 -1.70 23.05 -12.20
N SER A 559 -1.80 24.32 -11.82
CA SER A 559 -1.94 24.71 -10.40
C SER A 559 -3.21 24.14 -9.76
N LEU A 560 -4.30 24.08 -10.52
CA LEU A 560 -5.55 23.43 -10.11
C LEU A 560 -5.36 21.92 -9.91
N LYS A 561 -4.67 21.23 -10.83
CA LYS A 561 -4.41 19.79 -10.71
C LYS A 561 -3.50 19.46 -9.52
N ILE A 562 -2.49 20.28 -9.23
CA ILE A 562 -1.66 20.13 -8.02
C ILE A 562 -2.53 20.25 -6.76
N MET A 563 -3.47 21.21 -6.72
CA MET A 563 -4.42 21.34 -5.62
C MET A 563 -5.35 20.12 -5.48
N CYS A 564 -5.84 19.58 -6.60
CA CYS A 564 -6.64 18.35 -6.60
C CYS A 564 -5.84 17.15 -6.08
N LEU A 565 -4.59 17.00 -6.50
CA LEU A 565 -3.71 15.97 -5.96
C LEU A 565 -3.47 16.16 -4.46
N SER A 566 -3.28 17.39 -4.02
CA SER A 566 -3.05 17.73 -2.61
C SER A 566 -4.26 17.34 -1.74
N ILE A 567 -5.49 17.70 -2.15
CA ILE A 567 -6.68 17.29 -1.38
C ILE A 567 -6.90 15.77 -1.42
N ALA A 568 -6.54 15.10 -2.53
CA ALA A 568 -6.63 13.65 -2.65
C ALA A 568 -5.64 12.92 -1.71
N LEU A 569 -4.41 13.43 -1.55
CA LEU A 569 -3.43 12.89 -0.60
C LEU A 569 -3.93 13.00 0.86
N LEU A 570 -4.52 14.15 1.21
CA LEU A 570 -5.09 14.39 2.54
C LEU A 570 -6.28 13.46 2.85
N PHE A 571 -7.09 13.17 1.84
CA PHE A 571 -8.32 12.37 1.92
C PHE A 571 -8.21 10.98 1.27
N ALA A 572 -7.01 10.42 1.17
CA ALA A 572 -6.80 9.13 0.52
C ALA A 572 -7.63 8.01 1.19
N GLY A 573 -8.50 7.35 0.43
CA GLY A 573 -9.40 6.28 0.91
C GLY A 573 -10.67 6.74 1.62
N SER A 574 -10.95 8.04 1.76
CA SER A 574 -12.14 8.51 2.49
C SER A 574 -13.46 8.30 1.75
N CYS A 575 -13.42 8.14 0.43
CA CYS A 575 -14.60 8.11 -0.44
C CYS A 575 -15.51 9.36 -0.28
N ASP A 576 -14.91 10.54 -0.03
CA ASP A 576 -15.66 11.77 0.24
C ASP A 576 -16.40 12.28 -1.01
N LYS A 577 -17.74 12.36 -0.89
CA LYS A 577 -18.62 12.77 -2.00
C LYS A 577 -18.36 14.19 -2.48
N GLU A 578 -18.16 15.14 -1.57
CA GLU A 578 -18.01 16.56 -1.93
C GLU A 578 -16.75 16.79 -2.76
N ILE A 579 -15.64 16.13 -2.36
CA ILE A 579 -14.38 16.17 -3.12
C ILE A 579 -14.55 15.49 -4.47
N TYR A 580 -15.20 14.33 -4.50
CA TYR A 580 -15.44 13.60 -5.74
C TYR A 580 -16.27 14.41 -6.75
N GLU A 581 -17.35 15.08 -6.34
CA GLU A 581 -18.16 15.93 -7.23
C GLU A 581 -17.36 17.10 -7.82
N VAL A 582 -16.37 17.61 -7.08
CA VAL A 582 -15.43 18.62 -7.60
C VAL A 582 -14.48 17.99 -8.61
N PHE A 583 -13.90 16.83 -8.30
CA PHE A 583 -13.01 16.11 -9.22
C PHE A 583 -13.70 15.70 -10.51
N LYS A 584 -14.93 15.19 -10.42
CA LYS A 584 -15.75 14.79 -11.58
C LYS A 584 -15.94 15.94 -12.55
N ARG A 585 -16.31 17.13 -12.05
CA ARG A 585 -16.46 18.36 -12.86
C ARG A 585 -15.16 18.83 -13.49
N ILE A 586 -14.03 18.70 -12.79
CA ILE A 586 -12.71 19.09 -13.31
C ILE A 586 -12.20 18.08 -14.35
N TYR A 587 -12.48 16.79 -14.15
CA TYR A 587 -12.04 15.70 -15.01
C TYR A 587 -12.89 15.55 -16.29
N SER A 588 -14.14 16.02 -16.27
CA SER A 588 -15.01 16.03 -17.44
C SER A 588 -14.55 16.99 -18.54
N VAL A 589 -13.76 18.02 -18.20
CA VAL A 589 -13.23 19.00 -19.16
C VAL A 589 -12.10 18.37 -19.97
N CYS A 590 -12.24 18.42 -21.30
CA CYS A 590 -11.23 18.04 -22.29
C CYS A 590 -11.02 19.24 -23.21
N ASP A 591 -9.78 19.64 -23.40
CA ASP A 591 -9.40 20.79 -24.25
C ASP A 591 -7.97 20.57 -24.78
N GLU A 592 -7.61 21.18 -25.90
CA GLU A 592 -6.30 21.01 -26.56
C GLU A 592 -5.12 21.42 -25.67
N TYR A 593 -5.34 22.40 -24.79
CA TYR A 593 -4.29 22.88 -23.89
C TYR A 593 -3.99 21.91 -22.73
N ILE A 594 -4.86 20.92 -22.50
CA ILE A 594 -4.73 19.96 -21.40
C ILE A 594 -3.83 18.81 -21.86
N THR A 595 -2.75 18.58 -21.12
CA THR A 595 -1.79 17.52 -21.46
C THR A 595 -2.21 16.16 -20.90
N PHE A 596 -1.61 15.08 -21.42
CA PHE A 596 -1.76 13.75 -20.84
C PHE A 596 -1.45 13.74 -19.34
N GLY A 597 -0.37 14.40 -18.92
CA GLY A 597 0.00 14.50 -17.50
C GLY A 597 -1.06 15.17 -16.63
N SER A 598 -1.74 16.22 -17.13
CA SER A 598 -2.87 16.83 -16.40
C SER A 598 -4.02 15.84 -16.16
N HIS A 599 -4.32 15.00 -17.16
CA HIS A 599 -5.32 13.93 -17.00
C HIS A 599 -4.83 12.82 -16.08
N ALA A 600 -3.55 12.43 -16.17
CA ALA A 600 -2.95 11.42 -15.29
C ALA A 600 -2.98 11.85 -13.81
N VAL A 601 -2.62 13.10 -13.50
CA VAL A 601 -2.70 13.64 -12.12
C VAL A 601 -4.13 13.60 -11.59
N MET A 602 -5.13 13.97 -12.41
CA MET A 602 -6.53 13.88 -12.01
C MET A 602 -7.00 12.44 -11.82
N SER A 603 -6.59 11.54 -12.71
CA SER A 603 -6.88 10.11 -12.62
C SER A 603 -6.32 9.54 -11.32
N THR A 604 -5.04 9.77 -11.02
CA THR A 604 -4.42 9.41 -9.74
C THR A 604 -5.14 10.02 -8.54
N SER A 605 -5.58 11.29 -8.63
CA SER A 605 -6.33 11.95 -7.55
C SER A 605 -7.68 11.28 -7.26
N ILE A 606 -8.41 10.88 -8.30
CA ILE A 606 -9.66 10.13 -8.17
C ILE A 606 -9.38 8.74 -7.58
N GLY A 607 -8.36 8.03 -8.10
CA GLY A 607 -7.97 6.72 -7.59
C GLY A 607 -7.59 6.75 -6.10
N LEU A 608 -6.81 7.75 -5.67
CA LEU A 608 -6.42 7.94 -4.28
C LEU A 608 -7.60 8.13 -3.35
N LEU A 609 -8.60 8.92 -3.74
CA LEU A 609 -9.79 9.18 -2.93
C LEU A 609 -10.59 7.90 -2.63
N PHE A 610 -10.54 6.93 -3.53
CA PHE A 610 -11.23 5.63 -3.45
C PHE A 610 -10.27 4.45 -3.36
N CYS A 611 -9.07 4.65 -2.82
CA CYS A 611 -8.01 3.63 -2.83
C CYS A 611 -8.47 2.31 -2.19
N GLY A 612 -8.34 1.20 -2.93
CA GLY A 612 -8.87 -0.12 -2.59
C GLY A 612 -10.29 -0.05 -2.04
N PHE A 613 -11.18 0.65 -2.74
CA PHE A 613 -12.59 0.82 -2.35
C PHE A 613 -12.81 1.47 -0.96
N GLY A 614 -11.82 2.23 -0.49
CA GLY A 614 -11.80 2.84 0.84
C GLY A 614 -11.28 1.91 1.94
N GLU A 615 -10.54 0.85 1.57
CA GLU A 615 -9.86 -0.04 2.52
C GLU A 615 -8.47 0.42 2.91
N PHE A 616 -7.84 1.19 2.02
CA PHE A 616 -6.45 1.61 2.11
C PHE A 616 -6.36 3.11 2.26
N SER A 617 -5.23 3.55 2.80
CA SER A 617 -4.84 4.95 2.79
C SER A 617 -3.32 5.08 2.84
N LEU A 618 -2.83 6.31 2.90
CA LEU A 618 -1.40 6.60 2.82
C LEU A 618 -0.73 6.60 4.19
N ASP A 619 0.44 5.95 4.25
CA ASP A 619 1.38 6.07 5.36
C ASP A 619 2.28 7.31 5.17
N SER A 620 2.13 8.29 6.05
CA SER A 620 2.88 9.56 6.05
C SER A 620 4.03 9.61 7.07
N LYS A 621 4.54 8.46 7.52
CA LYS A 621 5.77 8.43 8.33
C LYS A 621 6.95 9.05 7.60
N SER A 622 7.85 9.68 8.36
CA SER A 622 9.01 10.42 7.83
C SER A 622 9.83 9.60 6.83
N TYR A 623 10.06 8.30 7.10
CA TYR A 623 10.83 7.43 6.22
C TYR A 623 10.14 7.15 4.87
N ASN A 624 8.81 7.26 4.79
CA ASN A 624 8.03 7.08 3.56
C ASN A 624 7.83 8.40 2.78
N ILE A 625 8.19 9.56 3.34
CA ILE A 625 8.11 10.85 2.65
C ILE A 625 8.84 10.84 1.29
N PRO A 626 10.06 10.28 1.12
CA PRO A 626 10.70 10.24 -0.19
C PRO A 626 9.90 9.41 -1.21
N LYS A 627 9.23 8.32 -0.77
CA LYS A 627 8.35 7.52 -1.64
C LYS A 627 7.10 8.28 -2.03
N LEU A 628 6.47 9.01 -1.10
CA LEU A 628 5.32 9.87 -1.38
C LEU A 628 5.69 10.99 -2.36
N VAL A 629 6.83 11.64 -2.15
CA VAL A 629 7.34 12.70 -3.04
C VAL A 629 7.56 12.16 -4.45
N LEU A 630 8.17 10.99 -4.62
CA LEU A 630 8.39 10.40 -5.94
C LEU A 630 7.11 9.84 -6.57
N GLY A 631 6.29 9.13 -5.80
CA GLY A 631 5.04 8.57 -6.30
C GLY A 631 4.05 9.63 -6.78
N PHE A 632 4.03 10.79 -6.12
CA PHE A 632 3.07 11.85 -6.36
C PHE A 632 3.71 13.16 -6.82
N TYR A 633 4.90 13.12 -7.42
CA TYR A 633 5.50 14.30 -8.02
C TYR A 633 4.64 14.76 -9.22
N PRO A 634 4.05 15.98 -9.19
CA PRO A 634 3.09 16.39 -10.21
C PRO A 634 3.81 16.69 -11.54
N LEU A 635 3.62 15.80 -12.52
CA LEU A 635 4.21 15.91 -13.85
C LEU A 635 3.12 16.16 -14.89
N PHE A 636 3.41 17.09 -15.79
CA PHE A 636 2.49 17.54 -16.82
C PHE A 636 3.00 17.21 -18.22
N GLU A 637 3.41 15.95 -18.42
CA GLU A 637 3.96 15.49 -19.70
C GLU A 637 2.96 15.71 -20.84
N PRO A 638 3.42 16.17 -22.03
CA PRO A 638 2.55 16.37 -23.18
C PRO A 638 1.99 15.05 -23.74
N ASP A 639 2.78 13.98 -23.71
CA ASP A 639 2.45 12.69 -24.32
C ASP A 639 2.78 11.51 -23.39
N ILE A 640 2.18 10.35 -23.67
CA ILE A 640 2.18 9.13 -22.86
C ILE A 640 3.57 8.51 -22.72
N SER A 641 4.32 8.41 -23.82
CA SER A 641 5.63 7.73 -23.84
C SER A 641 6.82 8.66 -23.55
N ASN A 642 6.55 9.86 -23.03
CA ASN A 642 7.58 10.83 -22.72
C ASN A 642 8.24 10.54 -21.36
N GLU A 643 9.41 9.89 -21.41
CA GLU A 643 10.22 9.54 -20.23
C GLU A 643 11.52 10.36 -20.14
N VAL A 644 11.57 11.51 -20.82
CA VAL A 644 12.78 12.34 -20.91
C VAL A 644 13.15 12.97 -19.56
N ILE A 645 12.14 13.38 -18.78
CA ILE A 645 12.34 14.13 -17.52
C ILE A 645 12.26 13.19 -16.32
N TYR A 646 11.30 12.27 -16.34
CA TYR A 646 10.95 11.43 -15.21
C TYR A 646 10.57 10.02 -15.69
N PRO A 647 11.14 8.94 -15.13
CA PRO A 647 10.72 7.59 -15.47
C PRO A 647 9.28 7.34 -15.04
N ASN A 648 8.41 6.92 -15.97
CA ASN A 648 6.98 6.75 -15.73
C ASN A 648 6.67 5.78 -14.57
N LEU A 649 7.47 4.72 -14.42
CA LEU A 649 7.28 3.72 -13.37
C LEU A 649 7.51 4.23 -11.96
N LEU A 650 8.22 5.35 -11.77
CA LEU A 650 8.36 5.95 -10.44
C LEU A 650 7.03 6.46 -9.88
N LYS A 651 6.03 6.73 -10.72
CA LYS A 651 4.65 7.05 -10.28
C LYS A 651 4.03 5.87 -9.48
N GLN A 652 4.44 4.64 -9.77
CA GLN A 652 3.97 3.44 -9.06
C GLN A 652 4.57 3.28 -7.66
N VAL A 653 5.66 3.99 -7.33
CA VAL A 653 6.23 4.02 -5.98
C VAL A 653 5.20 4.53 -4.95
N GLY A 654 4.24 5.35 -5.38
CA GLY A 654 3.14 5.82 -4.53
C GLY A 654 2.26 4.69 -3.98
N LEU A 655 2.08 3.59 -4.74
CA LEU A 655 1.33 2.41 -4.30
C LEU A 655 2.01 1.70 -3.13
N LEU A 656 3.33 1.80 -3.03
CA LEU A 656 4.10 1.18 -1.95
C LEU A 656 3.83 1.82 -0.58
N CYS A 657 3.28 3.03 -0.57
CA CYS A 657 2.90 3.79 0.62
C CYS A 657 1.48 3.47 1.11
N LEU A 658 0.76 2.57 0.44
CA LEU A 658 -0.58 2.17 0.85
C LEU A 658 -0.52 1.24 2.05
N GLU A 659 -1.28 1.60 3.08
CA GLU A 659 -1.50 0.84 4.30
C GLU A 659 -2.97 0.48 4.42
N LYS A 660 -3.26 -0.79 4.74
CA LYS A 660 -4.62 -1.25 5.00
C LYS A 660 -5.06 -0.78 6.38
N ARG A 661 -6.02 0.14 6.43
CA ARG A 661 -6.53 0.73 7.70
C ARG A 661 -8.01 0.46 7.95
N TYR A 662 -8.66 -0.33 7.09
CA TYR A 662 -10.08 -0.60 7.20
C TYR A 662 -10.38 -1.78 8.11
N PHE A 663 -11.21 -1.53 9.11
CA PHE A 663 -11.63 -2.53 10.07
C PHE A 663 -13.08 -2.93 9.82
N ARG A 664 -13.30 -4.25 9.82
CA ARG A 664 -14.63 -4.86 9.68
C ARG A 664 -15.02 -5.53 10.98
N CYS A 665 -16.32 -5.51 11.26
CA CYS A 665 -16.91 -6.20 12.39
C CYS A 665 -17.71 -7.41 11.89
N TYR A 666 -17.29 -8.61 12.30
CA TYR A 666 -17.97 -9.85 11.96
C TYR A 666 -18.80 -10.34 13.14
N ASN A 667 -20.11 -10.49 12.95
CA ASN A 667 -21.01 -10.99 13.97
C ASN A 667 -21.12 -12.52 13.88
N TYR A 668 -20.60 -13.22 14.88
CA TYR A 668 -20.58 -14.69 14.90
C TYR A 668 -21.99 -15.31 14.96
N SER A 669 -22.95 -14.63 15.61
CA SER A 669 -24.31 -15.15 15.77
C SER A 669 -25.07 -15.12 14.44
N THR A 670 -24.93 -14.04 13.68
CA THR A 670 -25.59 -13.86 12.38
C THR A 670 -24.76 -14.39 11.21
N LYS A 671 -23.47 -14.68 11.45
CA LYS A 671 -22.47 -15.01 10.43
C LYS A 671 -22.33 -13.93 9.34
N GLN A 672 -22.64 -12.68 9.67
CA GLN A 672 -22.62 -11.54 8.76
C GLN A 672 -21.71 -10.43 9.27
N TYR A 673 -21.22 -9.59 8.36
CA TYR A 673 -20.58 -8.33 8.73
C TYR A 673 -21.64 -7.35 9.20
N ASP A 674 -21.42 -6.75 10.37
CA ASP A 674 -22.39 -5.88 11.03
C ASP A 674 -21.74 -4.56 11.45
N THR A 675 -22.57 -3.55 11.70
CA THR A 675 -22.11 -2.27 12.24
C THR A 675 -21.87 -2.37 13.74
N ALA A 676 -20.80 -1.74 14.22
CA ALA A 676 -20.50 -1.68 15.64
C ALA A 676 -19.92 -0.35 16.04
N ASP A 677 -20.41 0.22 17.13
CA ASP A 677 -19.81 1.38 17.74
C ASP A 677 -18.69 0.97 18.70
N VAL A 678 -17.59 1.69 18.63
CA VAL A 678 -16.32 1.35 19.26
C VAL A 678 -15.67 2.61 19.79
N GLU A 679 -14.96 2.49 20.90
CA GLU A 679 -14.18 3.56 21.50
C GLU A 679 -12.69 3.32 21.23
N LEU A 680 -12.07 4.24 20.50
CA LEU A 680 -10.63 4.25 20.25
C LEU A 680 -9.94 4.96 21.42
N VAL A 681 -9.00 4.28 22.07
CA VAL A 681 -8.11 4.89 23.07
C VAL A 681 -6.87 5.39 22.34
N LEU A 682 -6.60 6.68 22.43
CA LEU A 682 -5.52 7.31 21.67
C LEU A 682 -4.17 7.16 22.38
N SER A 683 -3.10 7.00 21.60
CA SER A 683 -1.71 7.09 22.07
C SER A 683 -1.35 8.54 22.40
N GLU A 684 -0.21 8.79 23.04
CA GLU A 684 0.27 10.17 23.33
C GLU A 684 0.27 11.05 22.07
N GLN A 685 0.79 10.52 20.95
CA GLN A 685 0.78 11.23 19.66
C GLN A 685 -0.64 11.49 19.13
N GLY A 686 -1.56 10.55 19.34
CA GLY A 686 -2.96 10.74 18.98
C GLY A 686 -3.66 11.77 19.87
N GLN A 687 -3.30 11.85 21.15
CA GLN A 687 -3.83 12.83 22.10
C GLN A 687 -3.38 14.25 21.74
N ASP A 688 -2.13 14.43 21.32
CA ASP A 688 -1.64 15.72 20.84
C ASP A 688 -2.36 16.20 19.58
N GLU A 689 -2.62 15.26 18.65
CA GLU A 689 -3.30 15.54 17.38
C GLU A 689 -4.80 15.86 17.56
N TYR A 690 -5.53 15.01 18.29
CA TYR A 690 -6.99 15.13 18.44
C TYR A 690 -7.43 15.91 19.68
N LYS A 691 -6.51 16.21 20.60
CA LYS A 691 -6.77 16.90 21.88
C LYS A 691 -7.78 16.18 22.77
N THR A 692 -7.84 14.85 22.68
CA THR A 692 -8.76 13.98 23.41
C THR A 692 -8.10 12.65 23.75
N GLU A 693 -8.47 12.03 24.87
CA GLU A 693 -7.94 10.71 25.28
C GLU A 693 -8.64 9.54 24.58
N THR A 694 -9.95 9.66 24.35
CA THR A 694 -10.75 8.65 23.65
C THR A 694 -11.62 9.26 22.57
N MET A 695 -11.88 8.48 21.52
CA MET A 695 -12.70 8.88 20.38
C MET A 695 -13.73 7.80 20.05
N LYS A 696 -15.00 8.17 19.91
CA LYS A 696 -16.05 7.26 19.44
C LYS A 696 -15.94 7.08 17.93
N TRP A 697 -16.08 5.84 17.47
CA TRP A 697 -15.94 5.45 16.08
C TRP A 697 -16.97 4.37 15.72
N SER A 698 -17.46 4.36 14.49
CA SER A 698 -18.40 3.34 14.02
C SER A 698 -17.75 2.49 12.95
N LEU A 699 -17.77 1.17 13.11
CA LEU A 699 -17.28 0.18 12.18
C LEU A 699 -18.45 -0.41 11.38
N PRO A 700 -18.24 -0.86 10.12
CA PRO A 700 -16.96 -0.95 9.42
C PRO A 700 -16.54 0.40 8.82
N SER A 701 -15.29 0.80 9.04
CA SER A 701 -14.77 2.07 8.55
C SER A 701 -13.25 2.09 8.50
N LEU A 702 -12.73 3.11 7.81
CA LEU A 702 -11.30 3.38 7.70
C LEU A 702 -10.86 4.08 8.99
N LEU A 703 -9.91 3.48 9.71
CA LEU A 703 -9.40 4.08 10.94
C LEU A 703 -8.44 5.25 10.65
N PRO A 704 -8.27 6.15 11.64
CA PRO A 704 -7.12 7.06 11.69
C PRO A 704 -5.77 6.32 11.60
N LYS A 705 -4.67 7.06 11.54
CA LYS A 705 -3.31 6.46 11.56
C LYS A 705 -3.20 5.50 12.74
N LEU A 706 -2.73 4.27 12.48
CA LEU A 706 -2.68 3.22 13.50
C LEU A 706 -1.77 3.59 14.69
N GLU A 707 -0.79 4.46 14.47
CA GLU A 707 0.11 4.98 15.52
C GLU A 707 -0.60 5.86 16.55
N PHE A 708 -1.68 6.54 16.13
CA PHE A 708 -2.49 7.38 17.00
C PHE A 708 -3.40 6.57 17.92
N ILE A 709 -3.55 5.27 17.66
CA ILE A 709 -4.47 4.41 18.38
C ILE A 709 -3.67 3.43 19.23
N SER A 710 -3.91 3.46 20.54
CA SER A 710 -3.32 2.48 21.46
C SER A 710 -4.18 1.21 21.53
N LYS A 711 -5.49 1.38 21.75
CA LYS A 711 -6.45 0.29 21.99
C LYS A 711 -7.78 0.57 21.32
N ILE A 712 -8.44 -0.51 20.93
CA ILE A 712 -9.83 -0.48 20.45
C ILE A 712 -10.70 -1.16 21.52
N LYS A 713 -11.60 -0.40 22.15
CA LYS A 713 -12.56 -0.87 23.16
C LYS A 713 -13.94 -0.96 22.56
N THR A 714 -14.57 -2.10 22.68
CA THR A 714 -15.94 -2.30 22.20
C THR A 714 -16.94 -2.05 23.33
N THR A 715 -18.12 -1.51 22.99
CA THR A 715 -19.18 -1.19 23.97
C THR A 715 -20.13 -2.36 24.26
N HIS A 716 -20.18 -3.39 23.39
CA HIS A 716 -21.02 -4.59 23.57
C HIS A 716 -20.20 -5.82 24.01
N ASN A 717 -20.84 -6.97 24.25
CA ASN A 717 -20.17 -8.22 24.65
C ASN A 717 -19.48 -8.90 23.44
N PHE A 718 -18.27 -8.47 23.10
CA PHE A 718 -17.45 -9.07 22.05
C PHE A 718 -16.63 -10.26 22.59
N LEU A 719 -16.11 -11.11 21.71
CA LEU A 719 -15.18 -12.19 22.09
C LEU A 719 -13.88 -11.64 22.73
N PHE A 720 -13.53 -10.41 22.38
CA PHE A 720 -12.44 -9.64 22.99
C PHE A 720 -12.96 -8.26 23.40
N ASN A 721 -12.88 -7.93 24.70
CA ASN A 721 -13.29 -6.63 25.23
C ASN A 721 -12.30 -5.50 24.86
N GLN A 722 -11.06 -5.85 24.48
CA GLN A 722 -10.00 -4.91 24.12
C GLN A 722 -9.06 -5.55 23.09
N LEU A 723 -8.63 -4.77 22.10
CA LEU A 723 -7.58 -5.15 21.15
C LEU A 723 -6.44 -4.14 21.18
N ASP A 724 -5.24 -4.66 21.48
CA ASP A 724 -3.98 -3.92 21.36
C ASP A 724 -3.49 -3.97 19.91
N ILE A 725 -3.39 -2.79 19.28
CA ILE A 725 -3.03 -2.67 17.85
C ILE A 725 -1.56 -3.04 17.62
N LYS A 726 -0.69 -2.85 18.63
CA LYS A 726 0.75 -3.14 18.53
C LYS A 726 1.08 -4.63 18.37
N GLU A 727 0.18 -5.54 18.76
CA GLU A 727 0.45 -6.99 18.74
C GLU A 727 -0.29 -7.76 17.62
N ASN A 728 -1.33 -7.17 17.00
CA ASN A 728 -2.22 -7.89 16.07
C ASN A 728 -2.53 -7.08 14.80
N GLY A 729 -1.49 -6.73 14.06
CA GLY A 729 -1.50 -5.90 12.84
C GLY A 729 -2.21 -6.46 11.60
N GLY A 730 -3.42 -7.00 11.76
CA GLY A 730 -4.29 -7.34 10.65
C GLY A 730 -5.37 -8.33 11.04
N LYS A 731 -6.36 -7.95 11.86
CA LYS A 731 -7.41 -8.89 12.27
C LYS A 731 -8.78 -8.21 12.39
N VAL A 732 -9.76 -8.84 11.75
CA VAL A 732 -11.20 -8.55 11.82
C VAL A 732 -11.64 -8.49 13.29
N LEU A 733 -12.45 -7.48 13.63
CA LEU A 733 -13.08 -7.37 14.95
C LEU A 733 -14.29 -8.31 15.00
N CYS A 734 -14.39 -9.11 16.05
CA CYS A 734 -15.32 -10.23 16.13
C CYS A 734 -16.39 -10.00 17.21
N VAL A 735 -17.64 -9.75 16.78
CA VAL A 735 -18.80 -9.37 17.59
C VAL A 735 -19.63 -10.60 17.96
N LYS A 736 -20.15 -10.64 19.19
CA LYS A 736 -21.22 -11.56 19.60
C LYS A 736 -22.43 -10.69 19.99
N ASN A 737 -23.61 -10.96 19.45
CA ASN A 737 -24.80 -10.20 19.85
C ASN A 737 -25.10 -10.37 21.34
N SER A 738 -25.21 -9.23 22.02
CA SER A 738 -25.97 -9.07 23.25
C SER A 738 -27.46 -9.19 22.92
N ILE A 739 -28.09 -10.31 23.27
CA ILE A 739 -29.51 -10.28 23.63
C ILE A 739 -29.56 -9.52 24.97
N PHE A 740 -30.56 -8.66 25.16
CA PHE A 740 -30.78 -7.71 26.26
C PHE A 740 -30.23 -6.28 26.06
N ALA A 741 -30.88 -5.54 25.16
CA ALA A 741 -31.25 -4.15 25.46
C ALA A 741 -32.77 -4.07 25.39
N LYS A 742 -33.38 -3.67 26.51
CA LYS A 742 -34.83 -3.46 26.66
C LYS A 742 -35.32 -2.32 25.78
N ASP A 743 -36.63 -2.35 25.51
CA ASP A 743 -37.49 -1.27 25.04
C ASP A 743 -37.60 -1.08 23.51
N VAL A 744 -38.35 -1.97 22.84
CA VAL A 744 -39.28 -1.59 21.75
C VAL A 744 -40.51 -2.50 21.86
N ASP A 745 -41.68 -1.88 21.88
CA ASP A 745 -43.01 -2.48 22.09
C ASP A 745 -43.34 -3.58 21.08
N MET A 746 -43.74 -4.74 21.63
CA MET A 746 -44.31 -5.89 20.91
C MET A 746 -45.83 -5.85 21.09
N GLU A 747 -46.53 -5.12 20.23
CA GLU A 747 -47.93 -5.39 19.89
C GLU A 747 -47.93 -5.78 18.40
N ASP A 748 -48.74 -6.78 18.04
CA ASP A 748 -48.92 -7.34 16.70
C ASP A 748 -48.01 -8.53 16.32
N PHE A 749 -47.97 -9.60 17.12
CA PHE A 749 -47.79 -10.97 16.60
C PHE A 749 -48.22 -12.01 17.66
N GLU A 750 -49.42 -11.86 18.22
CA GLU A 750 -50.09 -12.94 18.95
C GLU A 750 -51.47 -13.16 18.33
N ASP A 751 -51.54 -14.13 17.41
CA ASP A 751 -52.74 -14.95 17.18
C ASP A 751 -52.34 -16.09 16.24
N GLU A 752 -51.81 -17.17 16.84
CA GLU A 752 -52.16 -18.56 16.54
C GLU A 752 -51.12 -19.51 17.19
N LEU A 753 -51.65 -20.44 18.01
CA LEU A 753 -51.01 -21.65 18.57
C LEU A 753 -50.29 -21.52 19.92
N GLY A 754 -51.10 -21.61 20.98
CA GLY A 754 -51.08 -22.76 21.89
C GLY A 754 -49.77 -23.05 22.63
N SER A 755 -49.70 -22.52 23.85
CA SER A 755 -48.73 -22.78 24.91
C SER A 755 -48.48 -24.27 25.19
N GLU A 756 -47.27 -24.75 24.86
CA GLU A 756 -46.47 -25.70 25.66
C GLU A 756 -45.01 -25.71 25.10
N ASP A 757 -44.11 -25.10 25.88
CA ASP A 757 -42.63 -25.16 25.87
C ASP A 757 -41.87 -25.32 24.53
N GLN A 758 -41.55 -24.19 23.88
CA GLN A 758 -40.59 -24.15 22.76
C GLN A 758 -39.19 -24.67 23.13
N ASP A 759 -38.77 -24.50 24.39
CA ASP A 759 -37.49 -25.02 24.89
C ASP A 759 -37.48 -26.56 24.91
N VAL A 760 -38.60 -27.20 25.26
CA VAL A 760 -38.73 -28.67 25.25
C VAL A 760 -38.75 -29.21 23.82
N LEU A 761 -39.33 -28.46 22.87
CA LEU A 761 -39.35 -28.84 21.45
C LEU A 761 -37.95 -28.74 20.81
N ILE A 762 -37.18 -27.70 21.14
CA ILE A 762 -35.79 -27.52 20.67
C ILE A 762 -34.90 -28.61 21.27
N VAL A 763 -35.02 -28.89 22.57
CA VAL A 763 -34.27 -29.96 23.24
C VAL A 763 -34.63 -31.33 22.66
N ARG A 764 -35.90 -31.62 22.36
CA ARG A 764 -36.31 -32.87 21.68
C ARG A 764 -35.77 -32.97 20.25
N LYS A 765 -35.76 -31.86 19.48
CA LYS A 765 -35.20 -31.83 18.13
C LYS A 765 -33.68 -32.02 18.14
N MET A 766 -32.98 -31.41 19.11
CA MET A 766 -31.54 -31.61 19.31
C MET A 766 -31.23 -33.05 19.74
N ALA A 767 -31.97 -33.62 20.70
CA ALA A 767 -31.81 -35.01 21.12
C ALA A 767 -32.04 -35.98 19.94
N SER A 768 -33.07 -35.76 19.12
CA SER A 768 -33.33 -36.57 17.93
C SER A 768 -32.24 -36.44 16.85
N ALA A 769 -31.66 -35.25 16.69
CA ALA A 769 -30.55 -35.04 15.75
C ALA A 769 -29.28 -35.76 16.22
N VAL A 770 -28.96 -35.69 17.51
CA VAL A 770 -27.82 -36.38 18.14
C VAL A 770 -27.98 -37.89 18.05
N GLU A 771 -29.18 -38.40 18.29
CA GLU A 771 -29.48 -39.82 18.20
C GLU A 771 -29.30 -40.35 16.76
N LYS A 772 -29.84 -39.63 15.75
CA LYS A 772 -29.64 -39.94 14.33
C LYS A 772 -28.18 -39.87 13.89
N SER A 773 -27.43 -38.88 14.36
CA SER A 773 -25.99 -38.77 14.10
C SER A 773 -25.22 -39.92 14.77
N SER A 774 -25.60 -40.32 15.98
CA SER A 774 -25.00 -41.47 16.68
C SER A 774 -25.31 -42.79 15.97
N GLU A 775 -26.54 -42.98 15.48
CA GLU A 775 -26.96 -44.18 14.75
C GLU A 775 -26.25 -44.27 13.39
N TRP A 776 -26.12 -43.15 12.68
CA TRP A 776 -25.35 -43.07 11.44
C TRP A 776 -23.86 -43.36 11.67
N MET A 777 -23.25 -42.79 12.72
CA MET A 777 -21.86 -43.10 13.09
C MET A 777 -21.68 -44.56 13.49
N MET A 778 -22.61 -45.13 14.27
CA MET A 778 -22.58 -46.55 14.65
C MET A 778 -22.80 -47.47 13.44
N SER A 779 -23.57 -47.05 12.44
CA SER A 779 -23.69 -47.73 11.14
C SER A 779 -22.36 -47.68 10.37
N LYS A 780 -21.67 -46.52 10.34
CA LYS A 780 -20.36 -46.39 9.70
C LYS A 780 -19.25 -47.18 10.41
N VAL A 781 -19.27 -47.26 11.74
CA VAL A 781 -18.39 -48.13 12.55
C VAL A 781 -18.60 -49.62 12.23
N ARG A 782 -19.83 -50.03 11.89
CA ARG A 782 -20.13 -51.41 11.48
C ARG A 782 -19.75 -51.71 10.02
N GLU A 783 -19.77 -50.70 9.15
CA GLU A 783 -19.49 -50.85 7.71
C GLU A 783 -17.99 -50.83 7.35
N THR A 784 -17.13 -50.25 8.19
CA THR A 784 -15.71 -50.03 7.85
C THR A 784 -14.79 -51.03 8.54
N GLN A 785 -14.18 -51.94 7.77
CA GLN A 785 -12.97 -52.67 8.23
C GLN A 785 -11.77 -51.70 8.23
N ARG A 786 -11.61 -50.91 9.30
CA ARG A 786 -10.42 -50.06 9.51
C ARG A 786 -9.85 -50.15 10.93
N ASN A 787 -8.60 -49.70 11.06
CA ASN A 787 -7.66 -49.82 12.19
C ASN A 787 -8.27 -49.64 13.58
N ALA A 788 -7.84 -50.48 14.54
CA ALA A 788 -8.35 -50.52 15.92
C ALA A 788 -8.32 -49.17 16.67
N LEU A 789 -7.40 -48.28 16.30
CA LEU A 789 -7.31 -46.92 16.83
C LEU A 789 -8.50 -46.05 16.40
N GLU A 790 -8.84 -46.04 15.11
CA GLU A 790 -9.96 -45.27 14.55
C GLU A 790 -11.29 -45.75 15.15
N THR A 791 -11.44 -47.06 15.33
CA THR A 791 -12.61 -47.64 15.99
C THR A 791 -12.74 -47.21 17.46
N SER A 792 -11.62 -47.06 18.17
CA SER A 792 -11.61 -46.66 19.58
C SER A 792 -11.90 -45.16 19.76
N ILE A 793 -11.41 -44.32 18.84
CA ILE A 793 -11.73 -42.88 18.78
C ILE A 793 -13.21 -42.66 18.47
N LEU A 794 -13.76 -43.38 17.49
CA LEU A 794 -15.19 -43.32 17.15
C LEU A 794 -16.09 -43.78 18.31
N LYS A 795 -15.68 -44.79 19.09
CA LYS A 795 -16.40 -45.21 20.30
C LYS A 795 -16.37 -44.14 21.40
N LEU A 796 -15.24 -43.45 21.57
CA LEU A 796 -15.10 -42.34 22.52
C LEU A 796 -16.04 -41.17 22.15
N LEU A 797 -16.11 -40.82 20.87
CA LEU A 797 -17.04 -39.83 20.32
C LEU A 797 -18.50 -40.17 20.59
N VAL A 798 -18.90 -41.42 20.31
CA VAL A 798 -20.26 -41.88 20.54
C VAL A 798 -20.62 -41.88 22.04
N ALA A 799 -19.66 -42.17 22.92
CA ALA A 799 -19.85 -42.01 24.37
C ALA A 799 -19.98 -40.54 24.78
N GLY A 800 -19.19 -39.64 24.19
CA GLY A 800 -19.26 -38.19 24.36
C GLY A 800 -20.63 -37.61 24.01
N PHE A 801 -21.15 -37.94 22.82
CA PHE A 801 -22.46 -37.47 22.36
C PHE A 801 -23.65 -38.00 23.17
N LYS A 802 -23.51 -39.17 23.81
CA LYS A 802 -24.55 -39.73 24.69
C LYS A 802 -24.65 -39.01 26.04
N MET A 803 -23.63 -38.26 26.45
CA MET A 803 -23.63 -37.47 27.69
C MET A 803 -23.98 -36.00 27.43
N PHE A 804 -25.15 -35.77 26.80
CA PHE A 804 -25.60 -34.46 26.30
C PHE A 804 -25.76 -33.36 27.37
N GLY A 805 -25.84 -33.74 28.65
CA GLY A 805 -26.01 -32.81 29.77
C GLY A 805 -24.71 -32.28 30.40
N ASP A 806 -23.54 -32.80 30.01
CA ASP A 806 -22.24 -32.38 30.54
C ASP A 806 -21.50 -31.52 29.50
N GLU A 807 -21.36 -30.22 29.76
CA GLU A 807 -20.70 -29.26 28.86
C GLU A 807 -19.27 -29.69 28.49
N ARG A 808 -18.58 -30.41 29.39
CA ARG A 808 -17.24 -30.93 29.15
C ARG A 808 -17.25 -31.97 28.03
N MET A 809 -18.21 -32.88 28.06
CA MET A 809 -18.35 -33.94 27.06
C MET A 809 -18.84 -33.40 25.71
N ARG A 810 -19.62 -32.33 25.72
CA ARG A 810 -20.01 -31.60 24.51
C ARG A 810 -18.80 -30.94 23.81
N LEU A 811 -17.94 -30.28 24.57
CA LEU A 811 -16.68 -29.69 24.05
C LEU A 811 -15.75 -30.77 23.48
N ILE A 812 -15.65 -31.92 24.14
CA ILE A 812 -14.85 -33.07 23.68
C ILE A 812 -15.43 -33.64 22.39
N ALA A 813 -16.75 -33.84 22.34
CA ALA A 813 -17.42 -34.36 21.16
C ALA A 813 -17.34 -33.40 19.97
N GLU A 814 -17.49 -32.08 20.18
CA GLU A 814 -17.31 -31.07 19.13
C GLU A 814 -15.86 -31.00 18.65
N SER A 815 -14.88 -31.08 19.56
CA SER A 815 -13.46 -31.08 19.22
C SER A 815 -13.08 -32.30 18.38
N VAL A 816 -13.57 -33.49 18.74
CA VAL A 816 -13.25 -34.72 18.01
C VAL A 816 -14.07 -34.85 16.72
N ASN A 817 -15.27 -34.27 16.64
CA ASN A 817 -16.07 -34.18 15.40
C ASN A 817 -15.49 -33.17 14.38
N LEU A 818 -14.76 -32.15 14.84
CA LEU A 818 -13.96 -31.25 14.00
C LEU A 818 -12.66 -31.90 13.48
N LEU A 819 -12.20 -32.97 14.15
CA LEU A 819 -10.98 -33.71 13.81
C LEU A 819 -11.19 -34.83 12.79
N LEU A 820 -12.40 -35.40 12.76
CA LEU A 820 -12.87 -36.32 11.71
C LEU A 820 -13.22 -35.54 10.43
#